data_AF-A0A267GNR5-F1
#
_entry.id   AF-A0A267GNR5-F1
#
_cell.length_a   1.000
_cell.length_b   1.000
_cell.length_c   1.000
_cell.angle_alpha   90.00
_cell.angle_beta   90.00
_cell.angle_gamma   90.00
#
_symmetry.space_group_name_H-M   'P 1'
#
loop_
_entity.id
_entity.type
_entity.pdbx_description
1 polymer ?
#
loop_
_entity_poly.entity_id
_entity_poly.type
_entity_poly.pdbx_seq_one_letter_code
_entity_poly.pdbx_strand_id
1 'polypeptide(L)'
;GKNNLKNVWNWSYINVASKMINNKKSPSNKLEGNEFDSAELPPSTDPRWQLWGPYMSQREWGTVRETGGLDGSNWAEFPYEQAASVPYRYCEDGIFGVCDRDCRVCHSYAFWNYRDDHLKERFYGLTNSQGAHGEDVKEVYSYKAADPQYKYIGADFLYPQTEYPYRHLHQMERLEGAADVSAMNSVRSAAVSLTDFNNWYSEQRYFEMEFEMCKLTPERLYLQLSITNCSALPARLVAMPMLFLRNTWSPGQTGDDFNVEKVIQAKDNSLIVCFKDRYNKEFHLGYYFDSEAGVPEILLTDNVNSPASKDASAHSPSKDAFHRYITRGDSSGLIANLGSLPASKAGICYRLNLAPKQQIKLRCFLMSQRSGESAMLNWKGLTSSMEMVRLQNNVDTYQSLPGSLVPAEQDILNAAYTNLLWNRQYYPLDQMPHLWRVLSSGAGTLPNRLVTVPDKWEQPYLAAWDTALHCLCLSCFDRRQAIDELMLLMALIREDGSMYADEYRPEGVTPPLSVLAAVDVYSKCNRDEQESMAPLIYDRLHRHLDWWLQRRDARGVALIDGGICGVDYVSLFPRELVETGEGLIWALFFAMRFFELSLAIYSTCPRDSALRSTIEINLPKLIESLGRLCASFVRCVVQENGLYHPYWLDVGFWSEVSGGSSSNLSRNNKQQQQETQRRPSSIQSESIESNASIDGSCVSFSGVVERFTGSSSGLLTSSTVYSGDGREETVKRCPWLHAYCYLPIICCCSLPNVRLDGGDTIEDLLARAFNNGSSDWETRAPYVFTDAGHSRLFVSVINSIQLSELLEQVLSEVQFLSQYGIRTMSMLHTCDTASVRLSMGRRESSTNSSLSEPEVKQQKLASYTLSQEFCPGASVSSSYGGNTNWYGGINLPYNYLLLEAMHRWSTVLDKKFDLIEYPSYSGRYKLINEIVQELASRNAALFLPNSSGVIPSTGLEARCGLQFYETFDGDTGRGHGAAHKGGWSAIIVRILMLMHGID
;
A
#
# COMPACT_ATOMS: atom_id res chain seq x y z
N GLY A 1 -16.57 32.76 25.83
CA GLY A 1 -17.55 32.30 26.82
C GLY A 1 -17.94 30.87 26.49
N LYS A 2 -17.76 29.96 27.45
CA LYS A 2 -17.95 28.50 27.34
C LYS A 2 -19.35 28.14 26.83
N ASN A 3 -19.47 27.70 25.58
CA ASN A 3 -20.57 26.86 25.04
C ASN A 3 -20.42 26.72 23.52
N ASN A 4 -19.59 25.78 23.04
CA ASN A 4 -19.69 25.18 21.68
C ASN A 4 -18.78 23.95 21.43
N LEU A 5 -18.25 23.29 22.47
CA LEU A 5 -17.47 22.05 22.34
C LEU A 5 -18.25 20.86 22.91
N LYS A 6 -19.43 20.56 22.35
CA LYS A 6 -20.23 19.42 22.82
C LYS A 6 -20.13 18.15 21.99
N ASN A 7 -19.35 18.10 20.91
CA ASN A 7 -19.18 16.88 20.09
C ASN A 7 -17.77 16.75 19.50
N VAL A 8 -16.71 16.83 20.31
CA VAL A 8 -15.38 16.41 19.84
C VAL A 8 -14.62 15.75 20.99
N TRP A 9 -14.17 14.52 20.73
CA TRP A 9 -13.25 13.68 21.51
C TRP A 9 -13.88 12.81 22.64
N ASN A 10 -13.70 11.49 22.50
CA ASN A 10 -14.31 10.36 23.22
C ASN A 10 -14.06 10.29 24.74
N TRP A 11 -13.31 11.21 25.32
CA TRP A 11 -12.85 11.11 26.72
C TRP A 11 -14.00 11.20 27.76
N SER A 12 -15.06 11.98 27.49
CA SER A 12 -16.23 12.01 28.37
C SER A 12 -17.08 10.75 28.28
N TYR A 13 -17.02 10.04 27.15
CA TYR A 13 -17.75 8.78 26.95
C TYR A 13 -17.14 7.63 27.76
N ILE A 14 -15.81 7.58 27.91
CA ILE A 14 -15.13 6.51 28.68
C ILE A 14 -15.57 6.55 30.15
N ASN A 15 -15.55 7.73 30.79
CA ASN A 15 -15.97 7.86 32.20
C ASN A 15 -17.47 7.56 32.43
N VAL A 16 -18.31 7.83 31.44
CA VAL A 16 -19.75 7.51 31.49
C VAL A 16 -20.00 6.04 31.16
N ALA A 17 -19.30 5.47 30.18
CA ALA A 17 -19.39 4.07 29.78
C ALA A 17 -18.87 3.14 30.87
N SER A 18 -17.70 3.42 31.46
CA SER A 18 -17.19 2.67 32.62
C SER A 18 -18.16 2.74 33.81
N LYS A 19 -18.82 3.90 34.04
CA LYS A 19 -19.88 4.02 35.04
C LYS A 19 -21.17 3.28 34.66
N MET A 20 -21.55 3.24 33.38
CA MET A 20 -22.75 2.52 32.90
C MET A 20 -22.55 1.00 32.92
N ILE A 21 -21.37 0.51 32.55
CA ILE A 21 -20.97 -0.90 32.68
C ILE A 21 -21.01 -1.31 34.15
N ASN A 22 -20.50 -0.46 35.06
CA ASN A 22 -20.50 -0.74 36.49
C ASN A 22 -21.88 -0.55 37.18
N ASN A 23 -22.79 0.25 36.62
CA ASN A 23 -24.10 0.55 37.25
C ASN A 23 -25.28 -0.31 36.76
N LYS A 24 -25.14 -1.11 35.69
CA LYS A 24 -26.21 -2.04 35.29
C LYS A 24 -26.12 -3.31 36.15
N LYS A 25 -26.82 -3.30 37.30
CA LYS A 25 -27.24 -4.54 37.97
C LYS A 25 -27.94 -5.43 36.93
N SER A 26 -27.39 -6.62 36.73
CA SER A 26 -27.96 -7.64 35.85
C SER A 26 -29.44 -7.89 36.20
N PRO A 27 -30.35 -7.97 35.21
CA PRO A 27 -31.66 -8.55 35.46
C PRO A 27 -31.46 -10.00 35.87
N SER A 28 -31.83 -10.33 37.09
CA SER A 28 -31.80 -11.68 37.64
C SER A 28 -32.71 -12.60 36.82
N ASN A 29 -32.13 -13.31 35.86
CA ASN A 29 -32.65 -14.59 35.38
C ASN A 29 -31.50 -15.59 35.37
N LYS A 30 -31.68 -16.65 36.14
CA LYS A 30 -30.75 -17.75 36.32
C LYS A 30 -30.33 -18.33 34.97
N LEU A 31 -29.09 -18.07 34.57
CA LEU A 31 -28.30 -18.97 33.75
C LEU A 31 -27.12 -19.37 34.63
N GLU A 32 -27.11 -20.64 35.02
CA GLU A 32 -26.07 -21.25 35.84
C GLU A 32 -24.78 -21.40 35.02
N GLY A 33 -23.65 -21.01 35.61
CA GLY A 33 -22.30 -21.43 35.19
C GLY A 33 -21.35 -20.31 34.75
N ASN A 34 -20.66 -19.71 35.73
CA ASN A 34 -19.23 -19.29 35.82
C ASN A 34 -18.53 -18.69 34.58
N GLU A 35 -17.72 -17.63 34.59
CA GLU A 35 -17.09 -16.73 35.56
C GLU A 35 -16.59 -15.55 34.69
N PHE A 36 -16.98 -14.30 34.99
CA PHE A 36 -16.37 -13.11 34.36
C PHE A 36 -15.29 -12.61 35.31
N ASP A 37 -14.08 -13.15 35.16
CA ASP A 37 -12.89 -12.63 35.84
C ASP A 37 -12.26 -11.54 34.96
N SER A 38 -12.11 -10.35 35.53
CA SER A 38 -11.62 -9.14 34.87
C SER A 38 -10.09 -9.04 34.90
N ALA A 39 -9.43 -10.09 34.41
CA ALA A 39 -7.99 -10.08 34.10
C ALA A 39 -7.83 -10.14 32.59
N GLU A 40 -6.97 -9.27 32.04
CA GLU A 40 -6.51 -9.18 30.64
C GLU A 40 -6.88 -10.41 29.80
N LEU A 41 -8.02 -10.35 29.10
CA LEU A 41 -8.32 -11.34 28.09
C LEU A 41 -7.50 -10.98 26.86
N PRO A 42 -6.49 -11.79 26.45
CA PRO A 42 -5.94 -11.64 25.12
C PRO A 42 -7.09 -11.75 24.09
N PRO A 43 -6.94 -11.17 22.89
CA PRO A 43 -7.92 -11.38 21.82
C PRO A 43 -8.23 -12.88 21.75
N SER A 44 -9.52 -13.23 21.76
CA SER A 44 -9.97 -14.62 21.80
C SER A 44 -9.19 -15.41 20.74
N THR A 45 -8.49 -16.47 21.16
CA THR A 45 -7.72 -17.33 20.26
C THR A 45 -8.62 -18.17 19.34
N ASP A 46 -9.94 -18.01 19.45
CA ASP A 46 -10.90 -18.68 18.59
C ASP A 46 -10.83 -18.09 17.16
N PRO A 47 -10.29 -18.84 16.18
CA PRO A 47 -10.14 -18.35 14.82
C PRO A 47 -11.48 -18.07 14.14
N ARG A 48 -12.61 -18.55 14.71
CA ARG A 48 -13.95 -18.28 14.18
C ARG A 48 -14.32 -16.80 14.26
N TRP A 49 -13.69 -15.99 15.12
CA TRP A 49 -13.95 -14.55 15.08
C TRP A 49 -13.56 -13.92 13.75
N GLN A 50 -12.61 -14.48 13.01
CA GLN A 50 -12.26 -14.05 11.64
C GLN A 50 -13.20 -14.64 10.57
N LEU A 51 -14.29 -15.31 10.95
CA LEU A 51 -15.20 -15.93 9.98
C LEU A 51 -15.86 -14.90 9.08
N TRP A 52 -16.17 -13.71 9.61
CA TRP A 52 -16.81 -12.63 8.87
C TRP A 52 -16.04 -11.34 9.07
N GLY A 53 -16.03 -10.47 8.07
CA GLY A 53 -15.39 -9.17 8.20
C GLY A 53 -15.60 -8.33 6.95
N PRO A 54 -15.05 -7.11 6.93
CA PRO A 54 -15.08 -6.29 5.74
C PRO A 54 -14.07 -6.86 4.76
N TYR A 55 -14.28 -8.04 4.16
CA TYR A 55 -13.29 -8.68 3.29
C TYR A 55 -13.57 -8.45 1.81
N MET A 56 -14.65 -7.76 1.46
CA MET A 56 -14.92 -7.36 0.08
C MET A 56 -14.04 -6.18 -0.33
N SER A 57 -13.74 -6.11 -1.63
CA SER A 57 -13.12 -4.93 -2.24
C SER A 57 -14.12 -3.77 -2.34
N GLN A 58 -13.62 -2.54 -2.46
CA GLN A 58 -14.46 -1.39 -2.86
C GLN A 58 -14.41 -1.15 -4.37
N ARG A 59 -13.41 -1.70 -5.05
CA ARG A 59 -13.28 -1.77 -6.50
C ARG A 59 -12.72 -3.13 -6.91
N GLU A 60 -13.53 -3.94 -7.57
CA GLU A 60 -13.03 -5.17 -8.20
C GLU A 60 -12.90 -5.03 -9.72
N TRP A 61 -13.67 -4.15 -10.33
CA TRP A 61 -13.56 -3.80 -11.75
C TRP A 61 -12.22 -3.11 -12.08
N GLY A 62 -11.72 -3.31 -13.30
CA GLY A 62 -10.46 -2.72 -13.76
C GLY A 62 -9.19 -3.25 -13.08
N THR A 63 -9.25 -4.42 -12.44
CA THR A 63 -8.10 -5.06 -11.76
C THR A 63 -7.44 -6.11 -12.67
N VAL A 64 -6.14 -6.35 -12.49
CA VAL A 64 -5.37 -7.35 -13.27
C VAL A 64 -5.99 -8.74 -13.14
N ARG A 65 -6.40 -9.13 -11.94
CA ARG A 65 -7.02 -10.43 -11.69
C ARG A 65 -8.32 -10.65 -12.47
N GLU A 66 -9.16 -9.63 -12.66
CA GLU A 66 -10.43 -9.80 -13.36
C GLU A 66 -10.27 -9.88 -14.89
N THR A 67 -9.27 -9.20 -15.45
CA THR A 67 -9.03 -9.11 -16.91
C THR A 67 -7.98 -10.10 -17.41
N GLY A 68 -6.95 -10.34 -16.61
CA GLY A 68 -5.74 -11.10 -16.96
C GLY A 68 -4.65 -10.27 -17.66
N GLY A 69 -4.88 -8.96 -17.85
CA GLY A 69 -3.97 -8.04 -18.54
C GLY A 69 -2.87 -7.48 -17.65
N LEU A 70 -1.60 -7.60 -18.07
CA LEU A 70 -0.44 -7.00 -17.40
C LEU A 70 0.02 -5.68 -18.05
N ASP A 71 -0.57 -5.29 -19.17
CA ASP A 71 -0.19 -4.09 -19.94
C ASP A 71 -0.87 -2.80 -19.44
N GLY A 72 -1.61 -2.87 -18.33
CA GLY A 72 -2.33 -1.75 -17.74
C GLY A 72 -3.64 -1.38 -18.44
N SER A 73 -4.06 -2.11 -19.48
CA SER A 73 -5.33 -1.89 -20.20
C SER A 73 -6.59 -2.30 -19.42
N ASN A 74 -6.41 -2.86 -18.21
CA ASN A 74 -7.46 -3.46 -17.38
C ASN A 74 -8.67 -2.55 -17.17
N TRP A 75 -8.43 -1.26 -16.97
CA TRP A 75 -9.47 -0.24 -16.81
C TRP A 75 -10.36 -0.08 -18.04
N ALA A 76 -9.82 -0.29 -19.24
CA ALA A 76 -10.56 -0.23 -20.50
C ALA A 76 -11.24 -1.56 -20.83
N GLU A 77 -10.62 -2.68 -20.45
CA GLU A 77 -11.18 -4.02 -20.66
C GLU A 77 -12.40 -4.30 -19.77
N PHE A 78 -12.35 -3.90 -18.50
CA PHE A 78 -13.46 -4.04 -17.57
C PHE A 78 -13.78 -2.74 -16.80
N PRO A 79 -14.43 -1.77 -17.47
CA PRO A 79 -14.72 -0.45 -16.90
C PRO A 79 -15.90 -0.47 -15.92
N TYR A 80 -16.04 0.63 -15.17
CA TYR A 80 -17.08 0.85 -14.17
C TYR A 80 -18.50 0.56 -14.69
N GLU A 81 -18.82 0.94 -15.93
CA GLU A 81 -20.15 0.76 -16.51
C GLU A 81 -20.54 -0.71 -16.70
N GLN A 82 -19.56 -1.60 -16.87
CA GLN A 82 -19.80 -3.04 -17.02
C GLN A 82 -19.96 -3.75 -15.66
N ALA A 83 -19.41 -3.18 -14.59
CA ALA A 83 -19.36 -3.78 -13.26
C ALA A 83 -20.76 -4.15 -12.70
N ALA A 84 -21.80 -3.41 -13.09
CA ALA A 84 -23.18 -3.68 -12.69
C ALA A 84 -23.76 -4.96 -13.33
N SER A 85 -23.24 -5.35 -14.50
CA SER A 85 -23.83 -6.38 -15.35
C SER A 85 -23.00 -7.67 -15.43
N VAL A 86 -21.74 -7.62 -14.99
CA VAL A 86 -20.77 -8.72 -15.06
C VAL A 86 -20.38 -9.19 -13.65
N PRO A 87 -20.52 -10.47 -13.30
CA PRO A 87 -20.04 -11.02 -12.03
C PRO A 87 -18.51 -11.16 -12.05
N TYR A 88 -17.90 -11.01 -10.87
CA TYR A 88 -16.45 -11.04 -10.70
C TYR A 88 -15.92 -12.46 -10.55
N ARG A 89 -14.75 -12.73 -11.13
CA ARG A 89 -14.08 -14.03 -11.18
C ARG A 89 -13.53 -14.46 -9.84
N TYR A 90 -12.83 -13.56 -9.16
CA TYR A 90 -12.01 -13.91 -7.99
C TYR A 90 -12.58 -13.40 -6.67
N CYS A 91 -13.23 -12.24 -6.65
CA CYS A 91 -13.78 -11.64 -5.42
C CYS A 91 -15.19 -11.08 -5.67
N GLU A 92 -15.62 -10.11 -4.86
CA GLU A 92 -16.79 -9.27 -5.06
C GLU A 92 -16.48 -7.86 -4.53
N ASP A 93 -17.17 -6.85 -5.07
CA ASP A 93 -17.15 -5.48 -4.52
C ASP A 93 -18.50 -5.03 -3.96
N GLY A 94 -18.46 -3.99 -3.13
CA GLY A 94 -19.66 -3.34 -2.63
C GLY A 94 -19.37 -2.26 -1.61
N ILE A 95 -20.29 -1.30 -1.49
CA ILE A 95 -20.20 -0.23 -0.49
C ILE A 95 -20.21 -0.84 0.92
N PHE A 96 -19.08 -0.69 1.62
CA PHE A 96 -18.79 -1.29 2.93
C PHE A 96 -19.16 -2.77 3.02
N GLY A 97 -18.82 -3.52 1.96
CA GLY A 97 -19.15 -4.93 1.82
C GLY A 97 -18.55 -5.80 2.94
N VAL A 98 -19.36 -6.70 3.48
CA VAL A 98 -18.99 -7.70 4.48
C VAL A 98 -19.23 -9.08 3.88
N CYS A 99 -18.28 -9.99 4.04
CA CYS A 99 -18.45 -11.38 3.63
C CYS A 99 -17.80 -12.35 4.61
N ASP A 100 -18.09 -13.65 4.44
CA ASP A 100 -17.34 -14.67 5.16
C ASP A 100 -15.89 -14.74 4.63
N ARG A 101 -14.97 -15.35 5.40
CA ARG A 101 -13.53 -15.42 5.11
C ARG A 101 -13.15 -16.04 3.76
N ASP A 102 -14.09 -16.68 3.08
CA ASP A 102 -13.89 -17.26 1.75
C ASP A 102 -14.75 -16.58 0.67
N CYS A 103 -15.33 -15.41 0.98
CA CYS A 103 -16.16 -14.60 0.10
C CYS A 103 -17.24 -15.44 -0.60
N ARG A 104 -18.00 -16.24 0.16
CA ARG A 104 -19.09 -17.08 -0.34
C ARG A 104 -20.41 -16.34 -0.28
N VAL A 105 -20.66 -15.73 0.88
CA VAL A 105 -21.87 -14.97 1.19
C VAL A 105 -21.46 -13.53 1.44
N CYS A 106 -21.98 -12.64 0.61
CA CYS A 106 -21.65 -11.23 0.61
C CYS A 106 -22.87 -10.41 1.02
N HIS A 107 -22.63 -9.38 1.83
CA HIS A 107 -23.60 -8.37 2.20
C HIS A 107 -23.05 -6.99 1.84
N SER A 108 -23.85 -6.18 1.16
CA SER A 108 -23.50 -4.79 0.83
C SER A 108 -24.75 -3.91 0.76
N TYR A 109 -24.60 -2.67 0.30
CA TYR A 109 -25.70 -1.71 0.22
C TYR A 109 -25.79 -1.07 -1.16
N ALA A 110 -27.01 -0.77 -1.60
CA ALA A 110 -27.29 0.00 -2.80
C ALA A 110 -28.23 1.18 -2.50
N PHE A 111 -27.99 2.30 -3.18
CA PHE A 111 -28.73 3.55 -2.99
C PHE A 111 -29.21 4.17 -4.30
N TRP A 112 -30.31 4.91 -4.25
CA TRP A 112 -30.74 5.75 -5.37
C TRP A 112 -31.52 6.99 -4.90
N ASN A 113 -30.99 8.16 -5.24
CA ASN A 113 -31.54 9.47 -4.90
C ASN A 113 -32.69 9.93 -5.82
N TYR A 114 -33.23 9.05 -6.68
CA TYR A 114 -34.22 9.36 -7.73
C TYR A 114 -33.73 10.30 -8.84
N ARG A 115 -32.42 10.56 -8.93
CA ARG A 115 -31.82 11.46 -9.92
C ARG A 115 -30.72 10.79 -10.72
N ASP A 116 -29.93 9.94 -10.09
CA ASP A 116 -28.87 9.19 -10.75
C ASP A 116 -29.49 8.22 -11.80
N ASP A 117 -28.76 7.92 -12.87
CA ASP A 117 -29.22 7.04 -13.95
C ASP A 117 -29.08 5.54 -13.61
N HIS A 118 -28.36 5.22 -12.54
CA HIS A 118 -28.14 3.86 -12.03
C HIS A 118 -28.17 3.82 -10.49
N LEU A 119 -28.31 2.61 -9.93
CA LEU A 119 -28.11 2.38 -8.49
C LEU A 119 -26.64 2.59 -8.11
N LYS A 120 -26.40 3.31 -7.02
CA LYS A 120 -25.10 3.41 -6.37
C LYS A 120 -24.89 2.17 -5.49
N GLU A 121 -24.36 1.10 -6.05
CA GLU A 121 -23.99 -0.15 -5.32
C GLU A 121 -22.48 -0.31 -5.11
N ARG A 122 -21.68 0.60 -5.66
CA ARG A 122 -20.21 0.64 -5.59
C ARG A 122 -19.70 2.08 -5.66
N PHE A 123 -18.47 2.30 -5.20
CA PHE A 123 -17.84 3.61 -5.25
C PHE A 123 -17.32 3.94 -6.64
N TYR A 124 -17.53 5.19 -7.06
CA TYR A 124 -17.04 5.72 -8.33
C TYR A 124 -15.75 6.51 -8.15
N GLY A 125 -14.93 6.51 -9.19
CA GLY A 125 -13.74 7.34 -9.27
C GLY A 125 -13.17 7.33 -10.68
N LEU A 126 -12.02 7.96 -10.84
CA LEU A 126 -11.36 8.15 -12.12
C LEU A 126 -10.18 7.19 -12.27
N THR A 127 -9.94 6.74 -13.50
CA THR A 127 -8.75 5.94 -13.83
C THR A 127 -7.52 6.84 -13.95
N ASN A 128 -6.34 6.23 -14.00
CA ASN A 128 -5.06 6.94 -14.18
C ASN A 128 -5.02 7.85 -15.42
N SER A 129 -5.74 7.51 -16.49
CA SER A 129 -5.81 8.33 -17.72
C SER A 129 -6.91 9.39 -17.70
N GLN A 130 -7.79 9.35 -16.70
CA GLN A 130 -8.95 10.24 -16.59
C GLN A 130 -8.75 11.34 -15.54
N GLY A 131 -8.06 11.07 -14.44
CA GLY A 131 -7.76 12.06 -13.41
C GLY A 131 -6.53 12.90 -13.76
N ALA A 132 -6.57 14.20 -13.45
CA ALA A 132 -5.42 15.10 -13.61
C ALA A 132 -4.28 14.73 -12.65
N HIS A 133 -4.61 14.06 -11.55
CA HIS A 133 -3.71 13.57 -10.53
C HIS A 133 -3.76 12.04 -10.42
N GLY A 134 -4.00 11.32 -11.51
CA GLY A 134 -4.05 9.85 -11.51
C GLY A 134 -5.38 9.24 -11.04
N GLU A 135 -5.30 8.01 -10.53
CA GLU A 135 -6.45 7.29 -9.97
C GLU A 135 -6.99 8.02 -8.73
N ASP A 136 -8.30 8.21 -8.65
CA ASP A 136 -8.92 8.99 -7.58
C ASP A 136 -10.37 8.58 -7.30
N VAL A 137 -10.65 8.10 -6.09
CA VAL A 137 -12.02 7.82 -5.63
C VAL A 137 -12.75 9.14 -5.37
N LYS A 138 -13.85 9.37 -6.08
CA LYS A 138 -14.60 10.64 -5.99
C LYS A 138 -15.69 10.62 -4.92
N GLU A 139 -15.68 9.63 -4.03
CA GLU A 139 -16.68 9.46 -2.98
C GLU A 139 -16.21 10.06 -1.66
N VAL A 140 -17.15 10.51 -0.82
CA VAL A 140 -16.84 11.08 0.50
C VAL A 140 -17.24 10.11 1.59
N TYR A 141 -16.25 9.38 2.12
CA TYR A 141 -16.45 8.42 3.20
C TYR A 141 -15.32 8.42 4.23
N SER A 142 -15.50 7.71 5.35
CA SER A 142 -14.44 7.48 6.34
C SER A 142 -14.69 6.22 7.15
N TYR A 143 -13.63 5.52 7.54
CA TYR A 143 -13.72 4.42 8.50
C TYR A 143 -13.67 4.97 9.93
N LYS A 144 -14.57 4.51 10.78
CA LYS A 144 -14.76 5.04 12.16
C LYS A 144 -14.28 4.10 13.25
N ALA A 145 -14.39 2.80 13.02
CA ALA A 145 -13.95 1.79 13.97
C ALA A 145 -13.65 0.46 13.29
N ALA A 146 -12.68 -0.26 13.84
CA ALA A 146 -12.47 -1.69 13.65
C ALA A 146 -11.62 -2.22 14.82
N ASP A 147 -11.92 -3.43 15.29
CA ASP A 147 -11.03 -4.23 16.14
C ASP A 147 -10.44 -5.40 15.35
N PRO A 148 -9.30 -5.97 15.77
CA PRO A 148 -8.65 -7.04 15.02
C PRO A 148 -9.52 -8.27 14.84
N GLN A 149 -10.51 -8.52 15.71
CA GLN A 149 -11.45 -9.63 15.61
C GLN A 149 -12.72 -9.28 14.83
N TYR A 150 -12.84 -8.03 14.37
CA TYR A 150 -14.01 -7.44 13.73
C TYR A 150 -15.30 -7.72 14.52
N LYS A 151 -15.23 -7.73 15.86
CA LYS A 151 -16.40 -7.74 16.74
C LYS A 151 -17.27 -6.51 16.53
N TYR A 152 -16.66 -5.38 16.20
CA TYR A 152 -17.33 -4.16 15.80
C TYR A 152 -16.55 -3.47 14.68
N ILE A 153 -17.25 -3.06 13.62
CA ILE A 153 -16.73 -2.16 12.60
C ILE A 153 -17.75 -1.06 12.33
N GLY A 154 -17.26 0.13 11.99
CA GLY A 154 -18.10 1.25 11.62
C GLY A 154 -17.48 2.13 10.53
N ALA A 155 -18.32 2.70 9.68
CA ALA A 155 -17.93 3.63 8.62
C ALA A 155 -19.06 4.60 8.29
N ASP A 156 -18.70 5.76 7.73
CA ASP A 156 -19.66 6.78 7.29
C ASP A 156 -19.49 7.09 5.81
N PHE A 157 -20.59 7.42 5.12
CA PHE A 157 -20.60 7.85 3.72
C PHE A 157 -21.63 8.95 3.49
N LEU A 158 -21.25 9.97 2.73
CA LEU A 158 -22.14 11.06 2.35
C LEU A 158 -22.67 10.84 0.93
N TYR A 159 -23.98 10.64 0.80
CA TYR A 159 -24.62 10.43 -0.50
C TYR A 159 -25.41 11.67 -0.94
N PRO A 160 -25.07 12.33 -2.06
CA PRO A 160 -25.76 13.53 -2.52
C PRO A 160 -27.25 13.32 -2.83
N GLN A 161 -28.07 14.31 -2.48
CA GLN A 161 -29.50 14.36 -2.88
C GLN A 161 -29.70 14.90 -4.30
N THR A 162 -28.65 15.49 -4.88
CA THR A 162 -28.58 15.92 -6.27
C THR A 162 -28.02 14.81 -7.15
N GLU A 163 -28.24 14.91 -8.46
CA GLU A 163 -27.61 14.00 -9.44
C GLU A 163 -26.09 14.00 -9.23
N TYR A 164 -25.52 12.80 -9.16
CA TYR A 164 -24.09 12.62 -9.03
C TYR A 164 -23.38 13.03 -10.34
N PRO A 165 -22.35 13.90 -10.29
CA PRO A 165 -21.80 14.56 -11.48
C PRO A 165 -20.80 13.69 -12.27
N TYR A 166 -21.14 12.42 -12.58
CA TYR A 166 -20.24 11.46 -13.24
C TYR A 166 -19.55 12.05 -14.49
N ARG A 167 -20.33 12.64 -15.40
CA ARG A 167 -19.81 13.23 -16.65
C ARG A 167 -18.99 14.50 -16.43
N HIS A 168 -19.39 15.34 -15.48
CA HIS A 168 -18.69 16.61 -15.21
C HIS A 168 -17.34 16.36 -14.54
N LEU A 169 -17.25 15.41 -13.61
CA LEU A 169 -15.99 14.99 -12.99
C LEU A 169 -14.97 14.59 -14.07
N HIS A 170 -15.37 13.71 -14.98
CA HIS A 170 -14.51 13.28 -16.09
C HIS A 170 -14.16 14.43 -17.06
N GLN A 171 -15.08 15.37 -17.32
CA GLN A 171 -14.81 16.49 -18.24
C GLN A 171 -13.89 17.55 -17.65
N MET A 172 -14.08 17.92 -16.38
CA MET A 172 -13.27 18.94 -15.72
C MET A 172 -11.83 18.50 -15.53
N GLU A 173 -11.62 17.27 -15.06
CA GLU A 173 -10.29 16.68 -14.87
C GLU A 173 -9.54 16.55 -16.21
N ARG A 174 -10.25 16.23 -17.30
CA ARG A 174 -9.68 16.24 -18.66
C ARG A 174 -9.28 17.64 -19.12
N LEU A 175 -10.05 18.68 -18.77
CA LEU A 175 -9.73 20.06 -19.12
C LEU A 175 -8.55 20.59 -18.32
N GLU A 176 -8.45 20.25 -17.03
CA GLU A 176 -7.29 20.56 -16.19
C GLU A 176 -6.02 19.85 -16.69
N GLY A 177 -6.13 18.57 -17.09
CA GLY A 177 -5.03 17.83 -17.70
C GLY A 177 -4.61 18.31 -19.10
N ALA A 178 -5.47 19.07 -19.81
CA ALA A 178 -5.23 19.54 -21.17
C ALA A 178 -4.78 21.01 -21.27
N ALA A 179 -4.84 21.79 -20.20
CA ALA A 179 -4.47 23.21 -20.21
C ALA A 179 -2.94 23.40 -20.31
N ASP A 180 -2.52 24.26 -21.24
CA ASP A 180 -1.12 24.57 -21.58
C ASP A 180 -0.32 25.03 -20.34
N VAL A 181 0.81 24.35 -20.11
CA VAL A 181 1.60 24.30 -18.87
C VAL A 181 2.27 25.64 -18.52
N SER A 182 2.12 26.68 -19.33
CA SER A 182 2.82 27.97 -19.16
C SER A 182 2.04 29.07 -18.42
N ALA A 183 0.74 28.91 -18.17
CA ALA A 183 -0.12 30.01 -17.71
C ALA A 183 -0.65 29.92 -16.26
N MET A 184 -0.38 28.85 -15.50
CA MET A 184 -1.01 28.61 -14.18
C MET A 184 -0.02 28.30 -13.04
N ASN A 185 1.03 29.11 -12.89
CA ASN A 185 2.01 28.98 -11.79
C ASN A 185 1.53 29.48 -10.41
N SER A 186 0.24 29.77 -10.24
CA SER A 186 -0.30 30.22 -8.93
C SER A 186 -1.63 29.60 -8.52
N VAL A 187 -2.26 28.78 -9.37
CA VAL A 187 -3.59 28.20 -9.12
C VAL A 187 -3.71 26.81 -9.79
N ARG A 188 -2.79 25.88 -9.51
CA ARG A 188 -3.16 24.46 -9.57
C ARG A 188 -3.78 24.13 -8.21
N SER A 189 -5.08 24.43 -8.13
CA SER A 189 -5.94 24.14 -7.00
C SER A 189 -5.97 22.65 -6.72
N ALA A 190 -6.28 22.27 -5.48
CA ALA A 190 -6.55 20.91 -5.06
C ALA A 190 -7.37 20.13 -6.09
N ALA A 191 -7.10 18.82 -6.23
CA ALA A 191 -7.86 17.90 -7.08
C ALA A 191 -9.38 18.17 -6.98
N VAL A 192 -10.07 18.19 -8.13
CA VAL A 192 -11.49 18.50 -8.20
C VAL A 192 -12.27 17.53 -7.32
N SER A 193 -12.86 18.06 -6.24
CA SER A 193 -13.57 17.25 -5.26
C SER A 193 -15.05 17.17 -5.60
N LEU A 194 -15.70 16.07 -5.23
CA LEU A 194 -17.15 15.96 -5.34
C LEU A 194 -17.87 17.11 -4.60
N THR A 195 -17.28 17.63 -3.52
CA THR A 195 -17.87 18.73 -2.73
C THR A 195 -17.94 20.06 -3.48
N ASP A 196 -17.20 20.21 -4.58
CA ASP A 196 -17.18 21.43 -5.40
C ASP A 196 -18.37 21.53 -6.36
N PHE A 197 -19.13 20.44 -6.53
CA PHE A 197 -20.24 20.38 -7.46
C PHE A 197 -21.58 20.67 -6.81
N ASN A 198 -22.44 21.39 -7.54
CA ASN A 198 -23.86 21.54 -7.24
C ASN A 198 -24.17 22.03 -5.81
N ASN A 199 -23.22 22.62 -5.09
CA ASN A 199 -23.30 23.08 -3.70
C ASN A 199 -23.94 22.07 -2.73
N TRP A 200 -23.90 20.76 -3.03
CA TRP A 200 -24.65 19.77 -2.23
C TRP A 200 -24.09 19.66 -0.82
N TYR A 201 -22.78 19.82 -0.65
CA TYR A 201 -22.12 19.76 0.65
C TYR A 201 -22.35 21.03 1.48
N SER A 202 -22.08 22.20 0.89
CA SER A 202 -22.23 23.50 1.58
C SER A 202 -23.67 23.83 1.96
N GLU A 203 -24.66 23.40 1.15
CA GLU A 203 -26.09 23.54 1.45
C GLU A 203 -26.67 22.36 2.26
N GLN A 204 -25.84 21.42 2.72
CA GLN A 204 -26.26 20.23 3.46
C GLN A 204 -27.30 19.35 2.73
N ARG A 205 -27.27 19.31 1.40
CA ARG A 205 -28.17 18.51 0.52
C ARG A 205 -27.62 17.11 0.28
N TYR A 206 -27.43 16.35 1.35
CA TYR A 206 -26.99 14.96 1.30
C TYR A 206 -27.68 14.10 2.36
N PHE A 207 -27.58 12.80 2.17
CA PHE A 207 -27.83 11.82 3.21
C PHE A 207 -26.51 11.44 3.87
N GLU A 208 -26.46 11.52 5.19
CA GLU A 208 -25.37 10.93 5.99
C GLU A 208 -25.76 9.50 6.31
N MET A 209 -24.91 8.56 5.88
CA MET A 209 -25.10 7.12 6.01
C MET A 209 -24.07 6.58 7.00
N GLU A 210 -24.51 6.09 8.16
CA GLU A 210 -23.65 5.43 9.15
C GLU A 210 -23.86 3.92 9.06
N PHE A 211 -22.78 3.18 8.87
CA PHE A 211 -22.76 1.73 8.73
C PHE A 211 -22.11 1.13 9.96
N GLU A 212 -22.81 0.21 10.60
CA GLU A 212 -22.30 -0.50 11.78
C GLU A 212 -22.52 -2.00 11.58
N MET A 213 -21.50 -2.80 11.87
CA MET A 213 -21.64 -4.24 12.04
C MET A 213 -21.06 -4.63 13.38
N CYS A 214 -21.80 -5.42 14.16
CA CYS A 214 -21.28 -6.08 15.33
C CYS A 214 -21.51 -7.59 15.31
N LYS A 215 -20.59 -8.34 15.91
CA LYS A 215 -20.72 -9.78 16.14
C LYS A 215 -21.12 -10.04 17.58
N LEU A 216 -22.28 -10.66 17.78
CA LEU A 216 -22.70 -11.13 19.10
C LEU A 216 -22.02 -12.45 19.45
N THR A 217 -21.76 -13.27 18.43
CA THR A 217 -20.89 -14.45 18.46
C THR A 217 -20.22 -14.55 17.08
N PRO A 218 -19.20 -15.42 16.89
CA PRO A 218 -18.58 -15.63 15.57
C PRO A 218 -19.53 -15.90 14.40
N GLU A 219 -20.73 -16.45 14.68
CA GLU A 219 -21.72 -16.83 13.66
C GLU A 219 -23.02 -15.99 13.74
N ARG A 220 -23.04 -14.90 14.54
CA ARG A 220 -24.23 -14.04 14.73
C ARG A 220 -23.88 -12.58 14.53
N LEU A 221 -24.27 -12.04 13.38
CA LEU A 221 -23.95 -10.68 12.96
C LEU A 221 -25.20 -9.81 13.02
N TYR A 222 -25.06 -8.63 13.59
CA TYR A 222 -26.05 -7.58 13.53
C TYR A 222 -25.47 -6.43 12.71
N LEU A 223 -26.19 -6.01 11.68
CA LEU A 223 -25.83 -4.91 10.81
C LEU A 223 -26.88 -3.81 10.93
N GLN A 224 -26.43 -2.56 11.00
CA GLN A 224 -27.28 -1.39 11.07
C GLN A 224 -26.81 -0.35 10.06
N LEU A 225 -27.76 0.21 9.33
CA LEU A 225 -27.59 1.39 8.51
C LEU A 225 -28.48 2.51 9.08
N SER A 226 -27.85 3.55 9.61
CA SER A 226 -28.53 4.79 10.00
C SER A 226 -28.48 5.77 8.83
N ILE A 227 -29.63 6.33 8.47
CA ILE A 227 -29.75 7.28 7.35
C ILE A 227 -30.30 8.58 7.89
N THR A 228 -29.52 9.66 7.79
CA THR A 228 -29.93 11.00 8.22
C THR A 228 -30.12 11.89 6.99
N ASN A 229 -31.30 12.50 6.84
CA ASN A 229 -31.49 13.58 5.87
C ASN A 229 -30.89 14.88 6.43
N CYS A 230 -29.70 15.26 5.98
CA CYS A 230 -29.02 16.46 6.46
C CYS A 230 -29.64 17.76 5.90
N SER A 231 -30.57 17.69 4.95
CA SER A 231 -31.18 18.87 4.33
C SER A 231 -32.22 19.52 5.22
N ALA A 232 -32.48 20.81 4.94
CA ALA A 232 -33.64 21.54 5.47
C ALA A 232 -34.95 21.18 4.73
N LEU A 233 -34.88 20.40 3.65
CA LEU A 233 -36.01 19.99 2.83
C LEU A 233 -36.24 18.47 2.94
N PRO A 234 -37.49 17.99 2.74
CA PRO A 234 -37.74 16.57 2.63
C PRO A 234 -37.06 15.99 1.38
N ALA A 235 -36.56 14.77 1.48
CA ALA A 235 -35.84 14.10 0.39
C ALA A 235 -36.23 12.63 0.28
N ARG A 236 -36.29 12.15 -0.97
CA ARG A 236 -36.59 10.74 -1.28
C ARG A 236 -35.31 9.96 -1.50
N LEU A 237 -35.32 8.70 -1.08
CA LEU A 237 -34.20 7.79 -1.23
C LEU A 237 -34.72 6.37 -1.38
N VAL A 238 -34.14 5.60 -2.31
CA VAL A 238 -34.18 4.13 -2.21
C VAL A 238 -32.93 3.68 -1.50
N ALA A 239 -33.10 2.88 -0.44
CA ALA A 239 -32.00 2.25 0.29
C ALA A 239 -32.23 0.74 0.34
N MET A 240 -31.20 -0.04 0.03
CA MET A 240 -31.33 -1.48 -0.15
C MET A 240 -30.12 -2.23 0.41
N PRO A 241 -30.21 -2.79 1.63
CA PRO A 241 -29.33 -3.87 2.06
C PRO A 241 -29.45 -5.05 1.10
N MET A 242 -28.32 -5.58 0.64
CA MET A 242 -28.25 -6.68 -0.31
C MET A 242 -27.52 -7.87 0.30
N LEU A 243 -27.97 -9.07 -0.05
CA LEU A 243 -27.32 -10.33 0.30
C LEU A 243 -27.18 -11.17 -0.97
N PHE A 244 -25.97 -11.63 -1.28
CA PHE A 244 -25.72 -12.39 -2.51
C PHE A 244 -24.61 -13.42 -2.34
N LEU A 245 -24.66 -14.44 -3.18
CA LEU A 245 -23.62 -15.46 -3.28
C LEU A 245 -22.62 -15.04 -4.37
N ARG A 246 -21.32 -15.15 -4.08
CA ARG A 246 -20.29 -14.96 -5.10
C ARG A 246 -20.47 -15.97 -6.22
N ASN A 247 -20.38 -15.53 -7.46
CA ASN A 247 -20.59 -16.41 -8.60
C ASN A 247 -19.35 -17.28 -8.87
N THR A 248 -19.44 -18.55 -8.53
CA THR A 248 -18.39 -19.55 -8.79
C THR A 248 -18.83 -20.64 -9.75
N TRP A 249 -20.08 -20.57 -10.25
CA TRP A 249 -20.71 -21.62 -11.04
C TRP A 249 -20.81 -21.27 -12.52
N SER A 250 -20.70 -19.99 -12.89
CA SER A 250 -20.74 -19.58 -14.29
C SER A 250 -19.46 -20.00 -15.04
N PRO A 251 -19.55 -20.33 -16.34
CA PRO A 251 -18.36 -20.59 -17.14
C PRO A 251 -17.34 -19.45 -17.08
N GLY A 252 -16.06 -19.76 -16.89
CA GLY A 252 -14.98 -18.78 -16.80
C GLY A 252 -14.78 -18.16 -15.40
N GLN A 253 -15.59 -18.55 -14.41
CA GLN A 253 -15.34 -18.23 -12.99
C GLN A 253 -14.34 -19.23 -12.40
N THR A 254 -13.61 -18.86 -11.34
CA THR A 254 -12.68 -19.81 -10.72
C THR A 254 -13.40 -20.91 -9.95
N GLY A 255 -12.98 -22.15 -10.23
CA GLY A 255 -13.59 -23.39 -9.77
C GLY A 255 -13.39 -23.67 -8.29
N ASP A 256 -14.00 -22.86 -7.42
CA ASP A 256 -14.66 -23.49 -6.30
C ASP A 256 -15.94 -24.10 -6.88
N ASP A 257 -15.92 -25.38 -7.26
CA ASP A 257 -17.11 -26.12 -7.70
C ASP A 257 -18.07 -26.25 -6.50
N PHE A 258 -18.74 -25.16 -6.13
CA PHE A 258 -19.89 -25.19 -5.26
C PHE A 258 -20.99 -25.93 -6.05
N ASN A 259 -21.29 -27.15 -5.63
CA ASN A 259 -22.35 -27.95 -6.22
C ASN A 259 -23.70 -27.37 -5.73
N VAL A 260 -24.14 -26.24 -6.28
CA VAL A 260 -25.23 -25.49 -5.67
C VAL A 260 -26.60 -26.05 -6.09
N GLU A 261 -27.19 -26.85 -5.20
CA GLU A 261 -28.62 -26.71 -4.91
C GLU A 261 -28.81 -25.31 -4.29
N LYS A 262 -28.90 -24.30 -5.17
CA LYS A 262 -29.03 -22.87 -4.83
C LYS A 262 -30.28 -22.69 -4.01
N VAL A 263 -30.27 -21.88 -2.95
CA VAL A 263 -31.49 -21.31 -2.41
C VAL A 263 -31.20 -20.03 -1.61
N ILE A 264 -31.35 -18.83 -2.19
CA ILE A 264 -31.88 -17.70 -1.41
C ILE A 264 -33.40 -17.71 -1.60
N GLN A 265 -34.12 -17.99 -0.52
CA GLN A 265 -35.58 -17.97 -0.48
C GLN A 265 -36.04 -16.90 0.48
N ALA A 266 -36.92 -16.02 0.01
CA ALA A 266 -37.65 -15.17 0.92
C ALA A 266 -38.65 -16.02 1.73
N LYS A 267 -38.87 -15.63 2.99
CA LYS A 267 -39.90 -16.19 3.88
C LYS A 267 -40.25 -15.13 4.91
N ASP A 268 -41.46 -14.59 4.83
CA ASP A 268 -41.92 -13.47 5.68
C ASP A 268 -40.89 -12.31 5.67
N ASN A 269 -40.46 -11.83 6.84
CA ASN A 269 -39.41 -10.81 6.99
C ASN A 269 -37.99 -11.41 7.12
N SER A 270 -37.72 -12.47 6.35
CA SER A 270 -36.41 -13.13 6.35
C SER A 270 -36.05 -13.72 5.00
N LEU A 271 -34.76 -13.97 4.81
CA LEU A 271 -34.21 -14.80 3.75
C LEU A 271 -33.59 -16.05 4.37
N ILE A 272 -33.84 -17.20 3.76
CA ILE A 272 -33.17 -18.45 4.06
C ILE A 272 -32.14 -18.69 2.97
N VAL A 273 -30.88 -18.86 3.36
CA VAL A 273 -29.76 -19.11 2.45
C VAL A 273 -29.27 -20.53 2.68
N CYS A 274 -29.32 -21.36 1.63
CA CYS A 274 -28.77 -22.71 1.62
C CYS A 274 -27.78 -22.87 0.48
N PHE A 275 -26.59 -23.39 0.78
CA PHE A 275 -25.58 -23.73 -0.23
C PHE A 275 -24.65 -24.85 0.28
N LYS A 276 -23.96 -25.52 -0.64
CA LYS A 276 -22.90 -26.51 -0.36
C LYS A 276 -21.56 -25.95 -0.75
N ASP A 277 -20.56 -26.02 0.13
CA ASP A 277 -19.19 -25.66 -0.26
C ASP A 277 -18.54 -26.70 -1.18
N ARG A 278 -17.32 -26.41 -1.64
CA ARG A 278 -16.48 -27.31 -2.44
C ARG A 278 -16.18 -28.67 -1.80
N TYR A 279 -16.42 -28.83 -0.49
CA TYR A 279 -16.26 -30.08 0.25
C TYR A 279 -17.61 -30.79 0.48
N ASN A 280 -18.68 -30.34 -0.21
CA ASN A 280 -20.06 -30.78 -0.03
C ASN A 280 -20.61 -30.55 1.39
N LYS A 281 -20.03 -29.62 2.16
CA LYS A 281 -20.58 -29.24 3.46
C LYS A 281 -21.76 -28.30 3.25
N GLU A 282 -22.89 -28.66 3.81
CA GLU A 282 -24.11 -27.84 3.77
C GLU A 282 -24.05 -26.69 4.77
N PHE A 283 -24.44 -25.50 4.31
CA PHE A 283 -24.60 -24.29 5.09
C PHE A 283 -26.05 -23.83 5.02
N HIS A 284 -26.58 -23.47 6.18
CA HIS A 284 -27.92 -22.90 6.32
C HIS A 284 -27.82 -21.62 7.13
N LEU A 285 -28.18 -20.49 6.53
CA LEU A 285 -28.16 -19.18 7.16
C LEU A 285 -29.55 -18.55 7.11
N GLY A 286 -29.91 -17.85 8.19
CA GLY A 286 -31.08 -16.99 8.25
C GLY A 286 -30.64 -15.54 8.25
N TYR A 287 -31.20 -14.75 7.34
CA TYR A 287 -31.00 -13.32 7.25
C TYR A 287 -32.32 -12.60 7.52
N TYR A 288 -32.41 -11.91 8.64
CA TYR A 288 -33.63 -11.28 9.12
C TYR A 288 -33.49 -9.77 9.05
N PHE A 289 -34.59 -9.06 8.84
CA PHE A 289 -34.56 -7.60 8.74
C PHE A 289 -35.71 -6.93 9.50
N ASP A 290 -35.43 -5.75 10.03
CA ASP A 290 -36.35 -4.86 10.75
C ASP A 290 -36.07 -3.42 10.35
N SER A 291 -37.10 -2.56 10.40
CA SER A 291 -36.93 -1.17 10.05
C SER A 291 -37.89 -0.23 10.75
N GLU A 292 -37.46 1.01 10.91
CA GLU A 292 -38.30 2.14 11.29
C GLU A 292 -39.07 2.72 10.08
N ALA A 293 -38.77 2.26 8.87
CA ALA A 293 -39.29 2.75 7.60
C ALA A 293 -40.54 2.00 7.09
N GLY A 294 -40.98 0.95 7.78
CA GLY A 294 -42.12 0.11 7.39
C GLY A 294 -41.71 -1.22 6.77
N VAL A 295 -42.61 -1.81 5.97
CA VAL A 295 -42.40 -3.13 5.34
C VAL A 295 -41.65 -2.96 4.01
N PRO A 296 -40.49 -3.60 3.82
CA PRO A 296 -39.73 -3.51 2.57
C PRO A 296 -40.35 -4.33 1.44
N GLU A 297 -39.97 -3.99 0.22
CA GLU A 297 -40.13 -4.85 -0.95
C GLU A 297 -38.93 -5.80 -1.05
N ILE A 298 -39.16 -7.12 -1.08
CA ILE A 298 -38.08 -8.12 -1.21
C ILE A 298 -37.87 -8.43 -2.69
N LEU A 299 -36.67 -8.13 -3.19
CA LEU A 299 -36.30 -8.35 -4.59
C LEU A 299 -35.34 -9.54 -4.69
N LEU A 300 -35.58 -10.42 -5.66
CA LEU A 300 -34.77 -11.62 -5.91
C LEU A 300 -34.32 -11.64 -7.38
N THR A 301 -33.06 -11.99 -7.60
CA THR A 301 -32.46 -12.20 -8.93
C THR A 301 -31.24 -13.13 -8.82
N ASP A 302 -30.48 -13.28 -9.92
CA ASP A 302 -29.25 -14.04 -9.93
C ASP A 302 -27.99 -13.17 -10.09
N ASN A 303 -26.92 -13.54 -9.39
CA ASN A 303 -25.60 -12.92 -9.54
C ASN A 303 -24.87 -13.51 -10.77
N VAL A 304 -25.47 -13.40 -11.95
CA VAL A 304 -24.93 -13.93 -13.22
C VAL A 304 -24.83 -12.84 -14.27
N ASN A 305 -24.06 -13.12 -15.32
CA ASN A 305 -23.91 -12.23 -16.47
C ASN A 305 -25.25 -11.83 -17.06
N SER A 306 -25.37 -10.55 -17.40
CA SER A 306 -26.51 -10.03 -18.13
C SER A 306 -26.41 -10.47 -19.60
N PRO A 307 -27.49 -10.98 -20.22
CA PRO A 307 -27.44 -11.43 -21.61
C PRO A 307 -27.18 -10.26 -22.57
N ALA A 308 -26.16 -10.37 -23.43
CA ALA A 308 -25.74 -9.33 -24.40
C ALA A 308 -26.66 -9.17 -25.63
N SER A 309 -27.83 -9.82 -25.65
CA SER A 309 -28.70 -9.91 -26.83
C SER A 309 -29.51 -8.62 -27.06
N LYS A 310 -29.61 -8.19 -28.33
CA LYS A 310 -30.50 -7.11 -28.79
C LYS A 310 -31.99 -7.50 -28.82
N ASP A 311 -32.34 -8.77 -28.59
CA ASP A 311 -33.73 -9.21 -28.48
C ASP A 311 -34.29 -8.91 -27.08
N ALA A 312 -34.97 -7.78 -26.97
CA ALA A 312 -35.56 -7.25 -25.74
C ALA A 312 -36.73 -8.10 -25.16
N SER A 313 -37.07 -9.24 -25.76
CA SER A 313 -38.31 -9.98 -25.45
C SER A 313 -38.19 -11.05 -24.37
N ALA A 314 -37.00 -11.32 -23.81
CA ALA A 314 -36.84 -12.21 -22.66
C ALA A 314 -35.56 -11.88 -21.87
N HIS A 315 -35.63 -10.94 -20.92
CA HIS A 315 -34.52 -10.71 -20.00
C HIS A 315 -34.59 -11.74 -18.88
N SER A 316 -33.59 -12.62 -18.79
CA SER A 316 -33.41 -13.56 -17.68
C SER A 316 -32.96 -12.85 -16.40
N PRO A 317 -33.10 -13.48 -15.21
CA PRO A 317 -32.46 -13.01 -13.98
C PRO A 317 -30.95 -12.78 -14.18
N SER A 318 -30.46 -11.62 -13.73
CA SER A 318 -29.10 -11.14 -13.97
C SER A 318 -28.65 -10.15 -12.90
N LYS A 319 -27.33 -9.97 -12.75
CA LYS A 319 -26.71 -9.11 -11.71
C LYS A 319 -27.25 -7.68 -11.73
N ASP A 320 -27.58 -7.16 -12.91
CA ASP A 320 -28.07 -5.79 -13.15
C ASP A 320 -29.58 -5.60 -13.00
N ALA A 321 -30.34 -6.66 -12.70
CA ALA A 321 -31.81 -6.60 -12.68
C ALA A 321 -32.34 -5.55 -11.69
N PHE A 322 -31.66 -5.36 -10.55
CA PHE A 322 -32.02 -4.34 -9.58
C PHE A 322 -31.82 -2.92 -10.13
N HIS A 323 -30.77 -2.68 -10.93
CA HIS A 323 -30.56 -1.39 -11.58
C HIS A 323 -31.73 -1.06 -12.50
N ARG A 324 -32.08 -2.00 -13.40
CA ARG A 324 -33.18 -1.83 -14.36
C ARG A 324 -34.52 -1.64 -13.67
N TYR A 325 -34.80 -2.41 -12.62
CA TYR A 325 -36.05 -2.31 -11.89
C TYR A 325 -36.19 -1.00 -11.13
N ILE A 326 -35.19 -0.61 -10.34
CA ILE A 326 -35.31 0.56 -9.48
C ILE A 326 -35.29 1.87 -10.28
N THR A 327 -34.42 2.00 -11.28
CA THR A 327 -34.28 3.27 -12.01
C THR A 327 -35.21 3.39 -13.22
N ARG A 328 -35.64 2.26 -13.83
CA ARG A 328 -36.45 2.24 -15.06
C ARG A 328 -37.79 1.51 -14.92
N GLY A 329 -38.07 0.86 -13.80
CA GLY A 329 -39.31 0.10 -13.58
C GLY A 329 -39.38 -1.24 -14.32
N ASP A 330 -38.26 -1.72 -14.86
CA ASP A 330 -38.21 -2.98 -15.60
C ASP A 330 -38.07 -4.19 -14.66
N SER A 331 -39.17 -4.93 -14.47
CA SER A 331 -39.24 -6.09 -13.58
C SER A 331 -38.88 -7.42 -14.26
N SER A 332 -38.51 -7.42 -15.55
CA SER A 332 -38.31 -8.65 -16.33
C SER A 332 -37.19 -9.55 -15.80
N GLY A 333 -36.14 -8.97 -15.22
CA GLY A 333 -35.02 -9.70 -14.61
C GLY A 333 -35.22 -10.12 -13.15
N LEU A 334 -36.42 -9.94 -12.59
CA LEU A 334 -36.71 -10.34 -11.21
C LEU A 334 -37.33 -11.74 -11.17
N ILE A 335 -36.96 -12.51 -10.16
CA ILE A 335 -37.56 -13.82 -9.88
C ILE A 335 -38.87 -13.59 -9.11
N ALA A 336 -39.99 -14.01 -9.70
CA ALA A 336 -41.33 -13.78 -9.13
C ALA A 336 -41.68 -14.78 -8.01
N ASN A 337 -42.21 -14.25 -6.90
CA ASN A 337 -42.87 -14.92 -5.77
C ASN A 337 -42.06 -15.92 -4.91
N LEU A 338 -42.46 -15.94 -3.64
CA LEU A 338 -42.10 -16.89 -2.60
C LEU A 338 -42.47 -18.33 -3.02
N GLY A 339 -41.54 -19.07 -3.64
CA GLY A 339 -41.73 -20.52 -3.86
C GLY A 339 -41.18 -21.12 -5.17
N SER A 340 -40.68 -20.34 -6.13
CA SER A 340 -40.14 -20.91 -7.37
C SER A 340 -38.90 -20.20 -7.93
N LEU A 341 -37.92 -21.03 -8.31
CA LEU A 341 -36.54 -20.77 -8.75
C LEU A 341 -35.63 -20.19 -7.66
N PRO A 342 -34.52 -20.88 -7.30
CA PRO A 342 -33.63 -20.37 -6.28
C PRO A 342 -32.79 -19.21 -6.78
N ALA A 343 -32.90 -18.08 -6.09
CA ALA A 343 -32.11 -16.88 -6.35
C ALA A 343 -30.70 -16.99 -5.76
N SER A 344 -29.76 -16.20 -6.31
CA SER A 344 -28.41 -16.03 -5.78
C SER A 344 -28.09 -14.59 -5.36
N LYS A 345 -28.98 -13.62 -5.61
CA LYS A 345 -28.88 -12.23 -5.15
C LYS A 345 -30.24 -11.75 -4.66
N ALA A 346 -30.27 -11.10 -3.50
CA ALA A 346 -31.46 -10.54 -2.88
C ALA A 346 -31.22 -9.10 -2.43
N GLY A 347 -32.26 -8.27 -2.52
CA GLY A 347 -32.25 -6.88 -2.08
C GLY A 347 -33.49 -6.55 -1.24
N ILE A 348 -33.29 -5.93 -0.08
CA ILE A 348 -34.37 -5.49 0.82
C ILE A 348 -34.67 -4.02 0.53
N CYS A 349 -35.59 -3.75 -0.38
CA CYS A 349 -35.82 -2.42 -0.94
C CYS A 349 -36.74 -1.57 -0.06
N TYR A 350 -36.20 -0.48 0.50
CA TYR A 350 -36.95 0.55 1.20
C TYR A 350 -37.07 1.80 0.34
N ARG A 351 -38.30 2.27 0.10
CA ARG A 351 -38.60 3.53 -0.59
C ARG A 351 -38.94 4.59 0.45
N LEU A 352 -37.98 5.46 0.72
CA LEU A 352 -38.00 6.39 1.84
C LEU A 352 -38.41 7.79 1.38
N ASN A 353 -39.18 8.48 2.21
CA ASN A 353 -39.44 9.90 2.10
C ASN A 353 -39.14 10.54 3.46
N LEU A 354 -37.92 11.06 3.61
CA LEU A 354 -37.40 11.54 4.89
C LEU A 354 -37.69 13.02 5.07
N ALA A 355 -38.31 13.38 6.18
CA ALA A 355 -38.49 14.77 6.59
C ALA A 355 -37.12 15.46 6.85
N PRO A 356 -37.08 16.80 6.88
CA PRO A 356 -35.85 17.53 7.20
C PRO A 356 -35.24 17.04 8.53
N LYS A 357 -33.93 16.77 8.53
CA LYS A 357 -33.18 16.30 9.72
C LYS A 357 -33.69 14.97 10.31
N GLN A 358 -34.58 14.26 9.62
CA GLN A 358 -35.05 12.96 10.07
C GLN A 358 -33.93 11.92 9.93
N GLN A 359 -33.75 11.13 10.99
CA GLN A 359 -32.94 9.92 10.97
C GLN A 359 -33.86 8.70 11.03
N ILE A 360 -33.50 7.65 10.30
CA ILE A 360 -34.12 6.32 10.39
C ILE A 360 -33.05 5.23 10.47
N LYS A 361 -33.42 4.05 10.96
CA LYS A 361 -32.52 2.89 11.03
C LYS A 361 -33.09 1.68 10.28
N LEU A 362 -32.24 1.06 9.46
CA LEU A 362 -32.46 -0.22 8.81
C LEU A 362 -31.57 -1.26 9.49
N ARG A 363 -32.13 -2.39 9.91
CA ARG A 363 -31.42 -3.41 10.69
C ARG A 363 -31.50 -4.76 10.01
N CYS A 364 -30.38 -5.47 10.03
CA CYS A 364 -30.26 -6.81 9.50
C CYS A 364 -29.57 -7.72 10.52
N PHE A 365 -29.97 -8.98 10.58
CA PHE A 365 -29.38 -9.97 11.48
C PHE A 365 -29.11 -11.26 10.71
N LEU A 366 -27.85 -11.69 10.68
CA LEU A 366 -27.41 -12.91 10.01
C LEU A 366 -26.95 -13.95 11.02
N MET A 367 -27.46 -15.18 10.90
CA MET A 367 -27.09 -16.28 11.79
C MET A 367 -27.22 -17.66 11.15
N SER A 368 -26.51 -18.65 11.71
CA SER A 368 -26.63 -20.07 11.36
C SER A 368 -28.00 -20.65 11.77
N GLN A 369 -28.68 -21.37 10.88
CA GLN A 369 -30.04 -21.91 11.07
C GLN A 369 -30.10 -23.28 11.76
N ARG A 370 -29.10 -23.68 12.56
CA ARG A 370 -29.06 -25.01 13.19
C ARG A 370 -30.27 -25.25 14.12
N SER A 371 -31.30 -25.88 13.56
CA SER A 371 -32.48 -26.51 14.18
C SER A 371 -33.14 -25.76 15.34
N GLY A 372 -34.12 -24.89 15.02
CA GLY A 372 -35.22 -24.54 15.94
C GLY A 372 -35.33 -23.08 16.36
N GLU A 373 -34.31 -22.24 16.15
CA GLU A 373 -34.34 -20.80 16.45
C GLU A 373 -35.12 -20.00 15.38
N SER A 374 -36.37 -20.38 15.10
CA SER A 374 -37.29 -19.61 14.23
C SER A 374 -38.30 -18.77 15.04
N ALA A 375 -38.04 -18.52 16.32
CA ALA A 375 -38.94 -17.76 17.19
C ALA A 375 -38.54 -16.27 17.19
N MET A 376 -39.45 -15.40 16.73
CA MET A 376 -39.48 -13.93 16.87
C MET A 376 -38.20 -13.31 17.46
N LEU A 377 -37.29 -12.83 16.61
CA LEU A 377 -36.09 -12.13 17.07
C LEU A 377 -36.47 -10.94 17.97
N ASN A 378 -35.88 -10.87 19.15
CA ASN A 378 -36.02 -9.72 20.03
C ASN A 378 -35.10 -8.58 19.58
N TRP A 379 -35.56 -7.77 18.62
CA TRP A 379 -34.80 -6.64 18.06
C TRP A 379 -34.35 -5.61 19.10
N LYS A 380 -35.15 -5.36 20.14
CA LYS A 380 -34.75 -4.47 21.24
C LYS A 380 -33.55 -5.03 22.01
N GLY A 381 -33.58 -6.34 22.29
CA GLY A 381 -32.47 -7.05 22.93
C GLY A 381 -31.21 -7.03 22.06
N LEU A 382 -31.35 -7.34 20.77
CA LEU A 382 -30.22 -7.32 19.81
C LEU A 382 -29.58 -5.92 19.71
N THR A 383 -30.41 -4.88 19.61
CA THR A 383 -29.94 -3.48 19.57
C THR A 383 -29.20 -3.11 20.86
N SER A 384 -29.72 -3.52 22.02
CA SER A 384 -29.04 -3.30 23.30
C SER A 384 -27.69 -4.03 23.37
N SER A 385 -27.60 -5.25 22.85
CA SER A 385 -26.34 -6.00 22.79
C SER A 385 -25.33 -5.34 21.84
N MET A 386 -25.78 -4.86 20.69
CA MET A 386 -24.95 -4.11 19.75
C MET A 386 -24.37 -2.85 20.39
N GLU A 387 -25.18 -2.07 21.11
CA GLU A 387 -24.70 -0.88 21.83
C GLU A 387 -23.64 -1.23 22.88
N MET A 388 -23.82 -2.35 23.59
CA MET A 388 -22.82 -2.82 24.56
C MET A 388 -21.52 -3.25 23.89
N VAL A 389 -21.57 -3.97 22.76
CA VAL A 389 -20.37 -4.35 22.00
C VAL A 389 -19.65 -3.10 21.48
N ARG A 390 -20.37 -2.11 20.95
CA ARG A 390 -19.80 -0.84 20.52
C ARG A 390 -19.11 -0.08 21.66
N LEU A 391 -19.76 0.00 22.83
CA LEU A 391 -19.18 0.66 24.00
C LEU A 391 -17.94 -0.09 24.49
N GLN A 392 -17.97 -1.42 24.52
CA GLN A 392 -16.83 -2.24 24.92
C GLN A 392 -15.66 -2.06 23.94
N ASN A 393 -15.93 -2.07 22.63
CA ASN A 393 -14.94 -1.78 21.60
C ASN A 393 -14.24 -0.44 21.86
N ASN A 394 -15.01 0.62 22.10
CA ASN A 394 -14.44 1.94 22.39
C ASN A 394 -13.62 1.96 23.69
N VAL A 395 -13.94 1.12 24.68
CA VAL A 395 -13.12 1.02 25.89
C VAL A 395 -11.83 0.25 25.61
N ASP A 396 -11.92 -0.93 24.99
CA ASP A 396 -10.80 -1.81 24.69
C ASP A 396 -9.78 -1.13 23.76
N THR A 397 -10.27 -0.42 22.73
CA THR A 397 -9.44 0.31 21.77
C THR A 397 -8.57 1.35 22.46
N TYR A 398 -9.12 2.20 23.35
CA TYR A 398 -8.32 3.26 23.97
C TYR A 398 -7.51 2.77 25.17
N GLN A 399 -7.93 1.68 25.83
CA GLN A 399 -7.16 1.07 26.92
C GLN A 399 -5.91 0.33 26.43
N SER A 400 -5.91 -0.17 25.18
CA SER A 400 -4.74 -0.84 24.59
C SER A 400 -3.68 0.13 24.07
N LEU A 401 -3.99 1.43 23.96
CA LEU A 401 -3.04 2.43 23.47
C LEU A 401 -2.02 2.81 24.54
N PRO A 402 -0.77 3.16 24.16
CA PRO A 402 0.22 3.65 25.11
C PRO A 402 -0.28 4.88 25.87
N GLY A 403 -0.21 4.83 27.21
CA GLY A 403 -0.73 5.89 28.08
C GLY A 403 0.06 7.21 28.03
N SER A 404 1.24 7.23 27.40
CA SER A 404 2.02 8.46 27.17
C SER A 404 1.47 9.34 26.05
N LEU A 405 0.65 8.78 25.15
CA LEU A 405 0.05 9.51 24.04
C LEU A 405 -1.01 10.49 24.58
N VAL A 406 -0.98 11.73 24.08
CA VAL A 406 -2.08 12.67 24.34
C VAL A 406 -3.32 12.28 23.53
N PRO A 407 -4.54 12.71 23.90
CA PRO A 407 -5.77 12.26 23.24
C PRO A 407 -5.73 12.39 21.71
N ALA A 408 -5.27 13.53 21.18
CA ALA A 408 -5.20 13.73 19.73
C ALA A 408 -4.25 12.74 19.02
N GLU A 409 -3.18 12.29 19.68
CA GLU A 409 -2.28 11.26 19.14
C GLU A 409 -2.91 9.86 19.21
N GLN A 410 -3.65 9.57 20.28
CA GLN A 410 -4.45 8.34 20.40
C GLN A 410 -5.48 8.25 19.27
N ASP A 411 -6.09 9.37 18.89
CA ASP A 411 -7.05 9.44 17.80
C ASP A 411 -6.40 9.21 16.43
N ILE A 412 -5.20 9.75 16.19
CA ILE A 412 -4.40 9.47 14.97
C ILE A 412 -4.09 7.99 14.88
N LEU A 413 -3.59 7.41 15.97
CA LEU A 413 -3.21 6.00 16.04
C LEU A 413 -4.44 5.10 15.81
N ASN A 414 -5.56 5.38 16.48
CA ASN A 414 -6.81 4.65 16.29
C ASN A 414 -7.32 4.75 14.85
N ALA A 415 -7.26 5.93 14.23
CA ALA A 415 -7.67 6.11 12.84
C ALA A 415 -6.77 5.34 11.86
N ALA A 416 -5.44 5.39 12.05
CA ALA A 416 -4.49 4.65 11.23
C ALA A 416 -4.74 3.15 11.33
N TYR A 417 -4.88 2.64 12.54
CA TYR A 417 -5.17 1.24 12.81
C TYR A 417 -6.52 0.80 12.23
N THR A 418 -7.56 1.61 12.41
CA THR A 418 -8.88 1.37 11.84
C THR A 418 -8.81 1.25 10.31
N ASN A 419 -8.11 2.16 9.63
CA ASN A 419 -7.98 2.08 8.17
C ASN A 419 -7.23 0.81 7.74
N LEU A 420 -6.14 0.46 8.42
CA LEU A 420 -5.36 -0.75 8.13
C LEU A 420 -6.22 -2.02 8.28
N LEU A 421 -7.03 -2.12 9.33
CA LEU A 421 -7.94 -3.25 9.54
C LEU A 421 -9.07 -3.31 8.50
N TRP A 422 -9.62 -2.15 8.11
CA TRP A 422 -10.63 -2.06 7.05
C TRP A 422 -10.07 -2.48 5.69
N ASN A 423 -8.76 -2.33 5.47
CA ASN A 423 -8.08 -2.70 4.23
C ASN A 423 -7.73 -4.21 4.13
N ARG A 424 -8.20 -5.05 5.06
CA ARG A 424 -8.12 -6.50 4.89
C ARG A 424 -9.14 -6.98 3.87
N GLN A 425 -8.72 -7.82 2.91
CA GLN A 425 -9.52 -8.24 1.78
C GLN A 425 -9.39 -9.74 1.53
N TYR A 426 -10.47 -10.38 1.06
CA TYR A 426 -10.43 -11.71 0.49
C TYR A 426 -9.64 -11.68 -0.82
N TYR A 427 -8.66 -12.55 -0.88
CA TYR A 427 -7.71 -12.62 -1.96
C TYR A 427 -7.35 -14.10 -2.19
N PRO A 428 -7.96 -14.77 -3.18
CA PRO A 428 -7.81 -16.21 -3.41
C PRO A 428 -6.51 -16.52 -4.16
N LEU A 429 -5.38 -16.29 -3.47
CA LEU A 429 -4.02 -16.48 -3.99
C LEU A 429 -3.82 -17.84 -4.67
N ASP A 430 -4.47 -18.89 -4.15
CA ASP A 430 -4.39 -20.26 -4.66
C ASP A 430 -5.17 -20.50 -5.97
N GLN A 431 -6.09 -19.60 -6.32
CA GLN A 431 -6.94 -19.73 -7.51
C GLN A 431 -6.44 -18.89 -8.68
N MET A 432 -5.52 -17.95 -8.43
CA MET A 432 -5.02 -16.98 -9.41
C MET A 432 -3.86 -17.59 -10.20
N PRO A 433 -3.98 -17.85 -11.51
CA PRO A 433 -2.98 -18.63 -12.25
C PRO A 433 -1.56 -18.04 -12.24
N HIS A 434 -1.44 -16.71 -12.26
CA HIS A 434 -0.15 -16.02 -12.27
C HIS A 434 0.55 -16.06 -10.89
N LEU A 435 -0.22 -16.10 -9.80
CA LEU A 435 0.28 -16.19 -8.42
C LEU A 435 0.45 -17.64 -7.96
N TRP A 436 -0.45 -18.54 -8.36
CA TRP A 436 -0.35 -19.97 -8.04
C TRP A 436 0.99 -20.56 -8.45
N ARG A 437 1.55 -20.18 -9.61
CA ARG A 437 2.88 -20.64 -10.04
C ARG A 437 3.99 -20.20 -9.10
N VAL A 438 3.94 -18.96 -8.63
CA VAL A 438 4.89 -18.42 -7.64
C VAL A 438 4.79 -19.22 -6.35
N LEU A 439 3.58 -19.39 -5.84
CA LEU A 439 3.31 -20.01 -4.54
C LEU A 439 3.58 -21.52 -4.54
N SER A 440 3.18 -22.24 -5.59
CA SER A 440 3.43 -23.68 -5.76
C SER A 440 4.90 -24.01 -6.05
N SER A 441 5.68 -23.04 -6.55
CA SER A 441 7.11 -23.24 -6.77
C SER A 441 7.91 -23.21 -5.48
N GLY A 442 7.47 -22.49 -4.45
CA GLY A 442 8.32 -22.23 -3.29
C GLY A 442 7.69 -22.29 -1.89
N ALA A 443 6.39 -22.34 -1.66
CA ALA A 443 5.91 -22.53 -0.29
C ALA A 443 4.86 -23.61 -0.27
N GLY A 444 4.78 -24.36 0.82
CA GLY A 444 3.60 -25.17 1.10
C GLY A 444 2.32 -24.33 1.03
N THR A 445 1.17 -25.00 1.15
CA THR A 445 -0.16 -24.36 1.17
C THR A 445 -0.17 -23.06 1.95
N LEU A 446 -0.50 -21.94 1.27
CA LEU A 446 -0.78 -20.68 1.94
C LEU A 446 -1.92 -20.89 2.95
N PRO A 447 -1.72 -20.53 4.23
CA PRO A 447 -2.73 -20.76 5.25
C PRO A 447 -3.90 -19.77 5.19
N ASN A 448 -3.72 -18.61 4.53
CA ASN A 448 -4.66 -17.49 4.59
C ASN A 448 -5.05 -16.96 3.20
N ARG A 449 -6.36 -16.76 2.98
CA ARG A 449 -6.95 -16.09 1.81
C ARG A 449 -7.36 -14.65 2.13
N LEU A 450 -6.93 -14.12 3.27
CA LEU A 450 -7.15 -12.74 3.68
C LEU A 450 -5.81 -12.02 3.67
N VAL A 451 -5.75 -10.90 2.97
CA VAL A 451 -4.54 -10.08 2.78
C VAL A 451 -4.87 -8.64 3.09
N THR A 452 -3.97 -7.93 3.76
CA THR A 452 -4.06 -6.49 3.95
C THR A 452 -3.51 -5.77 2.71
N VAL A 453 -4.36 -5.02 2.00
CA VAL A 453 -3.99 -4.27 0.79
C VAL A 453 -3.71 -2.80 1.11
N PRO A 454 -2.99 -2.04 0.26
CA PRO A 454 -2.67 -0.63 0.53
C PRO A 454 -3.92 0.25 0.73
N ASP A 455 -4.93 0.03 -0.10
CA ASP A 455 -6.29 0.55 0.03
C ASP A 455 -7.27 -0.32 -0.78
N LYS A 456 -8.58 -0.11 -0.63
CA LYS A 456 -9.60 -0.98 -1.24
C LYS A 456 -10.19 -0.48 -2.54
N TRP A 457 -9.78 0.70 -2.99
CA TRP A 457 -10.33 1.30 -4.18
C TRP A 457 -9.26 1.50 -5.25
N GLU A 458 -8.20 2.26 -5.02
CA GLU A 458 -7.12 2.49 -5.98
C GLU A 458 -6.23 1.26 -6.12
N GLN A 459 -5.67 0.77 -5.00
CA GLN A 459 -4.78 -0.38 -4.97
C GLN A 459 -5.37 -1.58 -4.21
N PRO A 460 -6.49 -2.17 -4.66
CA PRO A 460 -7.15 -3.30 -4.02
C PRO A 460 -6.39 -4.62 -4.28
N TYR A 461 -5.06 -4.59 -4.29
CA TYR A 461 -4.20 -5.69 -4.65
C TYR A 461 -2.99 -5.83 -3.72
N LEU A 462 -2.38 -7.01 -3.73
CA LEU A 462 -1.19 -7.30 -2.94
C LEU A 462 0.02 -6.55 -3.49
N ALA A 463 0.72 -5.80 -2.64
CA ALA A 463 2.03 -5.20 -2.93
C ALA A 463 3.02 -5.58 -1.81
N ALA A 464 4.16 -6.17 -2.17
CA ALA A 464 5.06 -6.80 -1.21
C ALA A 464 5.71 -5.81 -0.25
N TRP A 465 6.18 -4.66 -0.74
CA TRP A 465 6.81 -3.66 0.13
C TRP A 465 5.80 -2.96 1.06
N ASP A 466 4.57 -2.68 0.58
CA ASP A 466 3.44 -2.25 1.42
C ASP A 466 3.13 -3.28 2.50
N THR A 467 3.06 -4.57 2.14
CA THR A 467 2.80 -5.66 3.09
C THR A 467 3.86 -5.70 4.20
N ALA A 468 5.13 -5.44 3.87
CA ALA A 468 6.18 -5.32 4.89
C ALA A 468 5.92 -4.15 5.84
N LEU A 469 5.46 -3.00 5.35
CA LEU A 469 5.06 -1.87 6.19
C LEU A 469 3.80 -2.17 7.03
N HIS A 470 2.85 -2.92 6.47
CA HIS A 470 1.67 -3.39 7.21
C HIS A 470 2.09 -4.26 8.39
N CYS A 471 3.06 -5.19 8.20
CA CYS A 471 3.61 -6.00 9.29
C CYS A 471 4.18 -5.14 10.43
N LEU A 472 4.91 -4.07 10.12
CA LEU A 472 5.48 -3.16 11.12
C LEU A 472 4.41 -2.46 11.95
N CYS A 473 3.25 -2.16 11.35
CA CYS A 473 2.13 -1.51 12.05
C CYS A 473 1.32 -2.54 12.86
N LEU A 474 1.03 -3.69 12.25
CA LEU A 474 0.27 -4.78 12.87
C LEU A 474 1.00 -5.38 14.07
N SER A 475 2.34 -5.47 14.04
CA SER A 475 3.11 -6.05 15.14
C SER A 475 2.89 -5.34 16.49
N CYS A 476 2.47 -4.07 16.44
CA CYS A 476 2.15 -3.26 17.62
C CYS A 476 0.80 -3.60 18.28
N PHE A 477 -0.16 -4.16 17.55
CA PHE A 477 -1.56 -4.32 18.03
C PHE A 477 -2.20 -5.66 17.71
N ASP A 478 -1.83 -6.30 16.60
CA ASP A 478 -2.25 -7.65 16.21
C ASP A 478 -1.04 -8.46 15.73
N ARG A 479 -0.32 -8.98 16.72
CA ARG A 479 0.83 -9.87 16.51
C ARG A 479 0.49 -11.08 15.66
N ARG A 480 -0.72 -11.63 15.76
CA ARG A 480 -1.11 -12.83 15.01
C ARG A 480 -1.26 -12.51 13.53
N GLN A 481 -1.94 -11.41 13.20
CA GLN A 481 -2.05 -10.96 11.82
C GLN A 481 -0.68 -10.57 11.25
N ALA A 482 0.18 -9.90 12.03
CA ALA A 482 1.54 -9.57 11.60
C ALA A 482 2.37 -10.83 11.25
N ILE A 483 2.23 -11.92 12.02
CA ILE A 483 2.82 -13.22 11.69
C ILE A 483 2.26 -13.76 10.38
N ASP A 484 0.93 -13.77 10.21
CA ASP A 484 0.30 -14.32 9.01
C ASP A 484 0.72 -13.55 7.74
N GLU A 485 0.81 -12.21 7.79
CA GLU A 485 1.29 -11.36 6.70
C GLU A 485 2.81 -11.53 6.44
N LEU A 486 3.62 -11.74 7.48
CA LEU A 486 5.04 -12.07 7.30
C LEU A 486 5.21 -13.44 6.62
N MET A 487 4.42 -14.43 6.99
CA MET A 487 4.44 -15.75 6.33
C MET A 487 3.99 -15.65 4.87
N LEU A 488 3.05 -14.77 4.56
CA LEU A 488 2.71 -14.43 3.18
C LEU A 488 3.92 -13.86 2.44
N LEU A 489 4.62 -12.86 2.99
CA LEU A 489 5.85 -12.32 2.38
C LEU A 489 6.90 -13.38 2.11
N MET A 490 7.10 -14.31 3.04
CA MET A 490 8.03 -15.43 2.85
C MET A 490 7.60 -16.34 1.69
N ALA A 491 6.30 -16.55 1.52
CA ALA A 491 5.76 -17.35 0.42
C ALA A 491 5.85 -16.64 -0.95
N LEU A 492 5.96 -15.31 -0.98
CA LEU A 492 6.18 -14.54 -2.21
C LEU A 492 7.62 -14.59 -2.73
N ILE A 493 8.57 -15.08 -1.93
CA ILE A 493 9.95 -15.31 -2.36
C ILE A 493 10.03 -16.64 -3.13
N ARG A 494 10.28 -16.52 -4.43
CA ARG A 494 10.42 -17.63 -5.40
C ARG A 494 11.66 -18.47 -5.10
N GLU A 495 11.73 -19.65 -5.72
CA GLU A 495 12.88 -20.56 -5.56
C GLU A 495 14.19 -20.01 -6.11
N ASP A 496 14.14 -19.13 -7.12
CA ASP A 496 15.32 -18.42 -7.62
C ASP A 496 15.76 -17.25 -6.72
N GLY A 497 15.04 -17.01 -5.62
CA GLY A 497 15.29 -15.92 -4.68
C GLY A 497 14.68 -14.58 -5.09
N SER A 498 14.06 -14.44 -6.26
CA SER A 498 13.30 -13.23 -6.60
C SER A 498 12.01 -13.16 -5.77
N MET A 499 11.47 -11.96 -5.56
CA MET A 499 10.20 -11.77 -4.85
C MET A 499 9.12 -11.32 -5.84
N TYR A 500 7.89 -11.83 -5.66
CA TYR A 500 6.73 -11.28 -6.36
C TYR A 500 6.43 -9.87 -5.83
N ALA A 501 6.50 -8.85 -6.68
CA ALA A 501 6.32 -7.46 -6.26
C ALA A 501 4.84 -7.08 -6.08
N ASP A 502 4.06 -7.14 -7.15
CA ASP A 502 2.63 -6.79 -7.14
C ASP A 502 1.88 -7.43 -8.34
N GLU A 503 0.54 -7.27 -8.38
CA GLU A 503 -0.32 -7.78 -9.46
C GLU A 503 0.05 -7.29 -10.85
N TYR A 504 0.42 -6.02 -10.99
CA TYR A 504 0.71 -5.38 -12.26
C TYR A 504 2.11 -5.69 -12.76
N ARG A 505 3.06 -5.90 -11.84
CA ARG A 505 4.47 -6.16 -12.11
C ARG A 505 4.97 -7.33 -11.26
N PRO A 506 4.58 -8.58 -11.58
CA PRO A 506 5.04 -9.76 -10.84
C PRO A 506 6.55 -9.90 -10.71
N GLU A 507 7.31 -9.45 -11.72
CA GLU A 507 8.77 -9.51 -11.79
C GLU A 507 9.44 -8.18 -11.43
N GLY A 508 8.66 -7.20 -10.94
CA GLY A 508 9.17 -5.91 -10.50
C GLY A 508 10.14 -6.05 -9.32
N VAL A 509 11.07 -5.11 -9.19
CA VAL A 509 11.95 -5.01 -8.03
C VAL A 509 11.37 -3.97 -7.08
N THR A 510 11.28 -4.31 -5.80
CA THR A 510 10.76 -3.43 -4.75
C THR A 510 11.79 -3.28 -3.63
N PRO A 511 11.73 -2.21 -2.82
CA PRO A 511 12.54 -2.10 -1.62
C PRO A 511 12.42 -3.36 -0.76
N PRO A 512 13.53 -3.99 -0.32
CA PRO A 512 13.50 -5.26 0.40
C PRO A 512 13.14 -5.06 1.88
N LEU A 513 12.00 -4.43 2.15
CA LEU A 513 11.51 -4.16 3.51
C LEU A 513 11.03 -5.44 4.23
N SER A 514 10.91 -6.56 3.52
CA SER A 514 10.55 -7.86 4.09
C SER A 514 11.52 -8.31 5.19
N VAL A 515 12.82 -7.98 5.08
CA VAL A 515 13.80 -8.26 6.15
C VAL A 515 13.58 -7.38 7.38
N LEU A 516 13.16 -6.12 7.20
CA LEU A 516 12.85 -5.21 8.30
C LEU A 516 11.58 -5.69 9.04
N ALA A 517 10.55 -6.08 8.28
CA ALA A 517 9.35 -6.70 8.83
C ALA A 517 9.68 -7.98 9.61
N ALA A 518 10.57 -8.81 9.08
CA ALA A 518 11.01 -10.03 9.77
C ALA A 518 11.73 -9.73 11.09
N VAL A 519 12.67 -8.77 11.12
CA VAL A 519 13.35 -8.34 12.36
C VAL A 519 12.33 -7.89 13.40
N ASP A 520 11.42 -7.00 13.01
CA ASP A 520 10.43 -6.40 13.91
C ASP A 520 9.43 -7.43 14.46
N VAL A 521 8.76 -8.18 13.58
CA VAL A 521 7.77 -9.20 14.00
C VAL A 521 8.43 -10.30 14.81
N TYR A 522 9.61 -10.77 14.41
CA TYR A 522 10.34 -11.82 15.14
C TYR A 522 10.66 -11.39 16.57
N SER A 523 11.12 -10.14 16.76
CA SER A 523 11.45 -9.61 18.09
C SER A 523 10.26 -9.56 19.06
N LYS A 524 9.04 -9.38 18.52
CA LYS A 524 7.78 -9.30 19.29
C LYS A 524 7.07 -10.65 19.47
N CYS A 525 7.58 -11.70 18.82
CA CYS A 525 7.04 -13.05 18.98
C CYS A 525 7.49 -13.68 20.30
N ASN A 526 6.66 -14.60 20.82
CA ASN A 526 7.10 -15.43 21.93
C ASN A 526 8.07 -16.51 21.42
N ARG A 527 8.73 -17.21 22.33
CA ARG A 527 9.77 -18.18 21.98
C ARG A 527 9.28 -19.33 21.10
N ASP A 528 8.07 -19.83 21.32
CA ASP A 528 7.53 -20.95 20.53
C ASP A 528 7.23 -20.50 19.09
N GLU A 529 6.68 -19.30 18.92
CA GLU A 529 6.47 -18.68 17.60
C GLU A 529 7.80 -18.39 16.90
N GLN A 530 8.79 -17.85 17.61
CA GLN A 530 10.15 -17.62 17.10
C GLN A 530 10.79 -18.93 16.62
N GLU A 531 10.77 -19.98 17.43
CA GLU A 531 11.31 -21.30 17.09
C GLU A 531 10.56 -21.91 15.88
N SER A 532 9.25 -21.75 15.79
CA SER A 532 8.44 -22.29 14.69
C SER A 532 8.69 -21.61 13.34
N MET A 533 8.95 -20.30 13.32
CA MET A 533 9.08 -19.53 12.07
C MET A 533 10.52 -19.38 11.60
N ALA A 534 11.50 -19.44 12.53
CA ALA A 534 12.91 -19.16 12.26
C ALA A 534 13.48 -19.93 11.05
N PRO A 535 13.26 -21.25 10.88
CA PRO A 535 13.80 -21.98 9.73
C PRO A 535 13.32 -21.42 8.39
N LEU A 536 12.02 -21.15 8.27
CA LEU A 536 11.42 -20.65 7.03
C LEU A 536 11.87 -19.22 6.72
N ILE A 537 11.84 -18.34 7.72
CA ILE A 537 12.25 -16.93 7.56
C ILE A 537 13.72 -16.86 7.14
N TYR A 538 14.60 -17.58 7.84
CA TYR A 538 16.03 -17.55 7.54
C TYR A 538 16.31 -18.06 6.13
N ASP A 539 15.77 -19.23 5.77
CA ASP A 539 15.96 -19.85 4.46
C ASP A 539 15.45 -18.96 3.30
N ARG A 540 14.24 -18.40 3.43
CA ARG A 540 13.65 -17.54 2.39
C ARG A 540 14.42 -16.23 2.23
N LEU A 541 14.74 -15.55 3.33
CA LEU A 541 15.46 -14.27 3.27
C LEU A 541 16.93 -14.46 2.87
N HIS A 542 17.57 -15.56 3.25
CA HIS A 542 18.93 -15.88 2.77
C HIS A 542 18.94 -16.02 1.25
N ARG A 543 17.98 -16.76 0.68
CA ARG A 543 17.86 -16.91 -0.78
C ARG A 543 17.55 -15.59 -1.47
N HIS A 544 16.70 -14.76 -0.86
CA HIS A 544 16.42 -13.44 -1.40
C HIS A 544 17.65 -12.52 -1.35
N LEU A 545 18.47 -12.60 -0.30
CA LEU A 545 19.75 -11.90 -0.24
C LEU A 545 20.72 -12.40 -1.32
N ASP A 546 20.84 -13.71 -1.51
CA ASP A 546 21.68 -14.30 -2.57
C ASP A 546 21.26 -13.80 -3.94
N TRP A 547 19.96 -13.67 -4.20
CA TRP A 547 19.43 -13.07 -5.43
C TRP A 547 19.86 -11.61 -5.57
N TRP A 548 19.69 -10.77 -4.54
CA TRP A 548 20.15 -9.37 -4.55
C TRP A 548 21.65 -9.24 -4.83
N LEU A 549 22.49 -10.09 -4.24
CA LEU A 549 23.94 -10.10 -4.44
C LEU A 549 24.36 -10.57 -5.84
N GLN A 550 23.51 -11.34 -6.52
CA GLN A 550 23.76 -11.86 -7.87
C GLN A 550 23.25 -10.94 -8.98
N ARG A 551 22.41 -9.96 -8.67
CA ARG A 551 21.94 -8.98 -9.65
C ARG A 551 23.11 -8.21 -10.25
N ARG A 552 23.03 -7.99 -11.55
CA ARG A 552 24.00 -7.25 -12.36
C ARG A 552 23.21 -6.28 -13.22
N ASP A 553 23.85 -5.17 -13.54
CA ASP A 553 23.43 -4.27 -14.62
C ASP A 553 23.30 -5.01 -15.96
N ALA A 554 22.60 -4.41 -16.91
CA ALA A 554 22.34 -4.95 -18.25
C ALA A 554 23.63 -5.21 -19.05
N ARG A 555 24.74 -4.57 -18.66
CA ARG A 555 26.08 -4.79 -19.25
C ARG A 555 26.83 -5.95 -18.59
N GLY A 556 26.38 -6.42 -17.42
CA GLY A 556 27.02 -7.50 -16.66
C GLY A 556 28.31 -7.09 -15.95
N VAL A 557 28.55 -5.79 -15.76
CA VAL A 557 29.82 -5.17 -15.33
C VAL A 557 29.76 -4.67 -13.87
N ALA A 558 28.88 -5.25 -13.05
CA ALA A 558 29.01 -5.26 -11.58
C ALA A 558 28.64 -3.98 -10.82
N LEU A 559 27.55 -3.32 -11.23
CA LEU A 559 26.68 -2.61 -10.30
C LEU A 559 25.43 -3.46 -10.02
N ILE A 560 24.99 -3.52 -8.76
CA ILE A 560 23.75 -4.21 -8.38
C ILE A 560 22.61 -3.36 -8.94
N ASP A 561 22.11 -3.76 -10.10
CA ASP A 561 20.97 -3.12 -10.72
C ASP A 561 19.69 -3.57 -10.01
N GLY A 562 18.98 -2.62 -9.40
CA GLY A 562 17.64 -2.82 -8.86
C GLY A 562 16.55 -2.18 -9.71
N GLY A 563 16.90 -1.45 -10.78
CA GLY A 563 16.04 -0.42 -11.34
C GLY A 563 15.60 0.62 -10.30
N ILE A 564 14.59 1.42 -10.64
CA ILE A 564 13.96 2.37 -9.70
C ILE A 564 13.14 1.59 -8.66
N CYS A 565 13.66 1.49 -7.43
CA CYS A 565 13.10 0.70 -6.33
C CYS A 565 12.17 1.51 -5.41
N GLY A 566 10.86 1.52 -5.67
CA GLY A 566 9.85 2.10 -4.76
C GLY A 566 9.78 3.62 -4.70
N VAL A 567 10.64 4.34 -5.44
CA VAL A 567 10.55 5.79 -5.66
C VAL A 567 10.31 6.05 -7.14
N ASP A 568 9.09 5.75 -7.54
CA ASP A 568 8.69 5.76 -8.93
C ASP A 568 9.01 7.11 -9.61
N TYR A 569 9.78 7.08 -10.71
CA TYR A 569 10.01 8.20 -11.64
C TYR A 569 10.93 9.35 -11.19
N VAL A 570 11.82 9.16 -10.20
CA VAL A 570 12.83 10.20 -9.88
C VAL A 570 13.80 10.51 -11.03
N SER A 571 13.94 9.56 -11.96
CA SER A 571 14.73 9.73 -13.18
C SER A 571 13.88 10.36 -14.29
N LEU A 572 14.43 11.36 -15.00
CA LEU A 572 13.86 11.89 -16.25
C LEU A 572 13.73 10.83 -17.35
N PHE A 573 14.40 9.69 -17.24
CA PHE A 573 14.38 8.65 -18.25
C PHE A 573 13.39 7.53 -17.87
N PRO A 574 12.74 6.90 -18.86
CA PRO A 574 12.03 5.64 -18.68
C PRO A 574 12.89 4.62 -17.91
N ARG A 575 12.26 3.80 -17.06
CA ARG A 575 12.94 2.84 -16.17
C ARG A 575 13.84 1.86 -16.93
N GLU A 576 13.48 1.61 -18.18
CA GLU A 576 14.15 0.67 -19.08
C GLU A 576 15.47 1.23 -19.63
N LEU A 577 15.73 2.53 -19.41
CA LEU A 577 16.86 3.25 -20.02
C LEU A 577 17.88 3.77 -19.00
N VAL A 578 17.65 3.58 -17.68
CA VAL A 578 18.57 4.04 -16.63
C VAL A 578 18.77 2.98 -15.56
N GLU A 579 20.03 2.61 -15.37
CA GLU A 579 20.51 1.83 -14.24
C GLU A 579 20.93 2.79 -13.14
N THR A 580 20.28 2.71 -11.97
CA THR A 580 20.54 3.59 -10.83
C THR A 580 21.37 2.87 -9.77
N GLY A 581 22.29 3.59 -9.11
CA GLY A 581 23.01 3.08 -7.93
C GLY A 581 22.12 2.77 -6.70
N GLU A 582 20.79 2.88 -6.83
CA GLU A 582 19.80 2.66 -5.75
C GLU A 582 19.79 1.20 -5.27
N GLY A 583 19.93 0.24 -6.19
CA GLY A 583 19.96 -1.18 -5.86
C GLY A 583 21.09 -1.55 -4.87
N LEU A 584 22.19 -0.81 -4.90
CA LEU A 584 23.30 -0.98 -3.97
C LEU A 584 22.95 -0.56 -2.53
N ILE A 585 22.25 0.56 -2.36
CA ILE A 585 21.78 1.03 -1.05
C ILE A 585 20.81 0.01 -0.45
N TRP A 586 19.87 -0.50 -1.26
CA TRP A 586 18.91 -1.50 -0.80
C TRP A 586 19.56 -2.85 -0.50
N ALA A 587 20.55 -3.29 -1.27
CA ALA A 587 21.31 -4.50 -0.96
C ALA A 587 22.13 -4.36 0.33
N LEU A 588 22.73 -3.20 0.59
CA LEU A 588 23.41 -2.88 1.86
C LEU A 588 22.43 -2.90 3.04
N PHE A 589 21.30 -2.21 2.90
CA PHE A 589 20.23 -2.23 3.90
C PHE A 589 19.80 -3.67 4.20
N PHE A 590 19.54 -4.47 3.16
CA PHE A 590 19.16 -5.87 3.32
C PHE A 590 20.23 -6.63 4.10
N ALA A 591 21.48 -6.66 3.61
CA ALA A 591 22.55 -7.44 4.21
C ALA A 591 22.73 -7.12 5.70
N MET A 592 22.65 -5.83 6.07
CA MET A 592 22.77 -5.38 7.46
C MET A 592 21.61 -5.84 8.33
N ARG A 593 20.36 -5.74 7.85
CA ARG A 593 19.18 -6.19 8.60
C ARG A 593 19.07 -7.71 8.66
N PHE A 594 19.51 -8.41 7.63
CA PHE A 594 19.59 -9.86 7.62
C PHE A 594 20.65 -10.37 8.60
N PHE A 595 21.77 -9.65 8.76
CA PHE A 595 22.76 -9.96 9.79
C PHE A 595 22.16 -9.83 11.20
N GLU A 596 21.46 -8.73 11.48
CA GLU A 596 20.74 -8.52 12.74
C GLU A 596 19.74 -9.66 13.02
N LEU A 597 18.92 -10.03 12.03
CA LEU A 597 17.97 -11.13 12.13
C LEU A 597 18.66 -12.48 12.37
N SER A 598 19.74 -12.76 11.66
CA SER A 598 20.50 -14.02 11.78
C SER A 598 21.04 -14.21 13.19
N LEU A 599 21.56 -13.15 13.80
CA LEU A 599 22.05 -13.19 15.18
C LEU A 599 20.91 -13.27 16.20
N ALA A 600 19.78 -12.61 15.93
CA ALA A 600 18.58 -12.75 16.76
C ALA A 600 18.14 -14.22 16.79
N ILE A 601 17.95 -14.84 15.61
CA ILE A 601 17.59 -16.27 15.48
C ILE A 601 18.60 -17.18 16.17
N TYR A 602 19.90 -16.95 15.94
CA TYR A 602 20.97 -17.73 16.57
C TYR A 602 20.87 -17.71 18.11
N SER A 603 20.52 -16.56 18.68
CA SER A 603 20.46 -16.34 20.13
C SER A 603 19.20 -16.92 20.77
N THR A 604 18.06 -16.90 20.07
CA THR A 604 16.74 -17.25 20.62
C THR A 604 16.30 -18.68 20.32
N CYS A 605 16.88 -19.36 19.32
CA CYS A 605 16.51 -20.72 18.91
C CYS A 605 17.59 -21.78 19.26
N PRO A 606 17.87 -22.08 20.54
CA PRO A 606 18.93 -23.02 20.91
C PRO A 606 18.59 -24.50 20.66
N ARG A 607 17.32 -24.83 20.40
CA ARG A 607 16.87 -26.21 20.19
C ARG A 607 17.17 -26.75 18.79
N ASP A 608 17.24 -25.87 17.79
CA ASP A 608 17.57 -26.26 16.42
C ASP A 608 19.08 -26.09 16.17
N SER A 609 19.84 -27.12 16.55
CA SER A 609 21.29 -27.13 16.38
C SER A 609 21.72 -27.08 14.90
N ALA A 610 20.88 -27.57 13.98
CA ALA A 610 21.17 -27.55 12.55
C ALA A 610 21.04 -26.13 11.98
N LEU A 611 19.99 -25.40 12.35
CA LEU A 611 19.82 -24.00 11.95
C LEU A 611 20.94 -23.12 12.54
N ARG A 612 21.27 -23.28 13.82
CA ARG A 612 22.39 -22.54 14.43
C ARG A 612 23.72 -22.82 13.72
N SER A 613 24.02 -24.08 13.43
CA SER A 613 25.22 -24.45 12.66
C SER A 613 25.22 -23.83 11.26
N THR A 614 24.06 -23.81 10.59
CA THR A 614 23.90 -23.20 9.27
C THR A 614 24.17 -21.70 9.30
N ILE A 615 23.62 -20.99 10.30
CA ILE A 615 23.88 -19.57 10.51
C ILE A 615 25.36 -19.33 10.74
N GLU A 616 25.97 -20.08 11.66
CA GLU A 616 27.39 -19.94 12.00
C GLU A 616 28.32 -20.16 10.80
N ILE A 617 28.01 -21.12 9.93
CA ILE A 617 28.76 -21.38 8.68
C ILE A 617 28.59 -20.25 7.65
N ASN A 618 27.42 -19.62 7.61
CA ASN A 618 27.12 -18.57 6.62
C ASN A 618 27.54 -17.17 7.08
N LEU A 619 27.70 -16.92 8.39
CA LEU A 619 28.11 -15.62 8.93
C LEU A 619 29.38 -15.06 8.28
N PRO A 620 30.48 -15.81 8.11
CA PRO A 620 31.68 -15.29 7.43
C PRO A 620 31.41 -14.83 5.98
N LYS A 621 30.56 -15.56 5.24
CA LYS A 621 30.19 -15.20 3.85
C LYS A 621 29.33 -13.94 3.79
N LEU A 622 28.43 -13.79 4.76
CA LEU A 622 27.61 -12.58 4.90
C LEU A 622 28.49 -11.36 5.19
N ILE A 623 29.45 -11.48 6.11
CA ILE A 623 30.42 -10.43 6.43
C ILE A 623 31.28 -10.08 5.21
N GLU A 624 31.78 -11.08 4.48
CA GLU A 624 32.54 -10.84 3.24
C GLU A 624 31.69 -10.09 2.19
N SER A 625 30.44 -10.51 2.01
CA SER A 625 29.50 -9.85 1.09
C SER A 625 29.23 -8.40 1.49
N LEU A 626 29.04 -8.14 2.79
CA LEU A 626 28.89 -6.79 3.33
C LEU A 626 30.12 -5.93 3.02
N GLY A 627 31.34 -6.48 3.17
CA GLY A 627 32.58 -5.81 2.79
C GLY A 627 32.63 -5.42 1.32
N ARG A 628 32.25 -6.34 0.42
CA ARG A 628 32.21 -6.08 -1.02
C ARG A 628 31.17 -5.02 -1.38
N LEU A 629 30.01 -5.04 -0.74
CA LEU A 629 28.97 -4.03 -0.92
C LEU A 629 29.46 -2.64 -0.46
N CYS A 630 30.07 -2.55 0.73
CA CYS A 630 30.62 -1.29 1.25
C CYS A 630 31.74 -0.75 0.35
N ALA A 631 32.65 -1.63 -0.11
CA ALA A 631 33.70 -1.25 -1.05
C ALA A 631 33.16 -0.81 -2.42
N SER A 632 32.01 -1.33 -2.84
CA SER A 632 31.32 -0.87 -4.05
C SER A 632 30.65 0.48 -3.81
N PHE A 633 30.03 0.69 -2.65
CA PHE A 633 29.40 1.96 -2.27
C PHE A 633 30.41 3.10 -2.24
N VAL A 634 31.55 2.90 -1.58
CA VAL A 634 32.64 3.90 -1.53
C VAL A 634 33.18 4.23 -2.93
N ARG A 635 33.15 3.29 -3.88
CA ARG A 635 33.58 3.51 -5.27
C ARG A 635 32.52 4.18 -6.14
N CYS A 636 31.26 3.90 -5.88
CA CYS A 636 30.14 4.20 -6.76
C CYS A 636 29.21 5.26 -6.18
N VAL A 637 29.61 5.97 -5.13
CA VAL A 637 28.82 7.07 -4.59
C VAL A 637 29.76 8.22 -4.27
N VAL A 638 29.60 9.32 -5.00
CA VAL A 638 30.30 10.57 -4.67
C VAL A 638 29.49 11.32 -3.63
N GLN A 639 30.15 11.62 -2.52
CA GLN A 639 29.68 12.57 -1.53
C GLN A 639 30.13 13.96 -1.97
N GLU A 640 29.18 14.84 -2.25
CA GLU A 640 29.45 16.22 -2.65
C GLU A 640 28.51 17.15 -1.89
N ASN A 641 29.07 18.21 -1.31
CA ASN A 641 28.33 19.12 -0.42
C ASN A 641 27.55 18.36 0.68
N GLY A 642 28.14 17.28 1.20
CA GLY A 642 27.53 16.43 2.23
C GLY A 642 26.49 15.43 1.75
N LEU A 643 26.01 15.48 0.49
CA LEU A 643 24.98 14.58 -0.05
C LEU A 643 25.58 13.50 -0.95
N TYR A 644 24.95 12.32 -0.96
CA TYR A 644 25.33 11.22 -1.83
C TYR A 644 24.62 11.31 -3.18
N HIS A 645 25.33 11.07 -4.29
CA HIS A 645 24.72 11.08 -5.62
C HIS A 645 24.71 9.69 -6.24
N PRO A 646 23.54 9.13 -6.58
CA PRO A 646 23.49 7.93 -7.40
C PRO A 646 24.03 8.26 -8.81
N TYR A 647 24.71 7.29 -9.39
CA TYR A 647 25.15 7.35 -10.77
C TYR A 647 24.12 6.72 -11.72
N TRP A 648 24.17 7.20 -12.96
CA TRP A 648 23.59 6.54 -14.13
C TRP A 648 24.71 5.98 -14.99
N LEU A 649 24.52 4.74 -15.43
CA LEU A 649 25.44 4.10 -16.36
C LEU A 649 25.23 4.65 -17.78
N ASP A 650 26.32 5.01 -18.45
CA ASP A 650 26.28 5.40 -19.86
C ASP A 650 26.10 4.15 -20.72
N VAL A 651 24.84 3.88 -21.11
CA VAL A 651 24.46 2.76 -21.98
C VAL A 651 24.63 3.07 -23.49
N GLY A 652 25.47 4.06 -23.84
CA GLY A 652 25.77 4.41 -25.24
C GLY A 652 24.79 5.41 -25.88
N PHE A 653 23.94 6.04 -25.07
CA PHE A 653 22.99 7.07 -25.51
C PHE A 653 23.56 8.48 -25.51
N TRP A 654 24.75 8.68 -24.94
CA TRP A 654 25.30 10.00 -24.69
C TRP A 654 26.43 10.32 -25.67
N SER A 655 26.18 11.16 -26.66
CA SER A 655 27.24 11.76 -27.46
C SER A 655 27.50 13.19 -26.99
N GLU A 656 28.74 13.47 -26.57
CA GLU A 656 29.20 14.84 -26.38
C GLU A 656 29.49 15.46 -27.75
N VAL A 657 28.76 16.51 -28.12
CA VAL A 657 29.19 17.39 -29.21
C VAL A 657 30.27 18.31 -28.66
N SER A 658 31.50 17.82 -28.55
CA SER A 658 32.65 18.69 -28.34
C SER A 658 32.99 19.35 -29.69
N GLY A 659 32.77 20.66 -29.77
CA GLY A 659 33.27 21.48 -30.86
C GLY A 659 34.80 21.51 -30.82
N GLY A 660 35.45 20.60 -31.53
CA GLY A 660 36.90 20.51 -31.60
C GLY A 660 37.36 19.53 -32.67
N SER A 661 38.24 20.00 -33.55
CA SER A 661 38.74 19.32 -34.74
C SER A 661 39.14 17.85 -34.52
N SER A 662 38.68 17.00 -35.43
CA SER A 662 38.99 15.59 -35.58
C SER A 662 40.50 15.27 -35.60
N SER A 663 40.93 14.33 -34.75
CA SER A 663 42.01 13.39 -35.12
C SER A 663 41.90 12.06 -34.38
N ASN A 664 41.55 11.02 -35.14
CA ASN A 664 41.95 9.61 -35.04
C ASN A 664 41.87 8.89 -33.69
N LEU A 665 40.80 8.10 -33.51
CA LEU A 665 40.85 6.81 -32.82
C LEU A 665 39.90 5.83 -33.54
N SER A 666 40.44 5.14 -34.55
CA SER A 666 39.83 3.93 -35.10
C SER A 666 40.91 2.84 -35.13
N ARG A 667 40.49 1.61 -34.83
CA ARG A 667 41.25 0.34 -34.72
C ARG A 667 41.66 -0.03 -33.30
N ASN A 668 40.81 -0.82 -32.63
CA ASN A 668 41.19 -2.12 -32.03
C ASN A 668 40.03 -2.76 -31.25
N ASN A 669 38.96 -3.21 -31.91
CA ASN A 669 37.93 -4.05 -31.26
C ASN A 669 37.26 -5.04 -32.23
N LYS A 670 38.07 -5.79 -33.00
CA LYS A 670 37.56 -6.86 -33.89
C LYS A 670 38.14 -8.25 -33.63
N GLN A 671 38.68 -8.53 -32.43
CA GLN A 671 39.38 -9.79 -32.19
C GLN A 671 39.05 -10.58 -30.90
N GLN A 672 37.91 -10.35 -30.24
CA GLN A 672 37.49 -11.18 -29.09
C GLN A 672 36.00 -11.56 -29.10
N GLN A 673 35.50 -12.09 -30.22
CA GLN A 673 34.21 -12.80 -30.27
C GLN A 673 34.31 -14.06 -31.14
N GLN A 674 35.26 -14.95 -30.83
CA GLN A 674 35.26 -16.33 -31.28
C GLN A 674 35.98 -17.17 -30.24
N GLU A 675 35.25 -17.65 -29.22
CA GLU A 675 35.52 -18.91 -28.49
C GLU A 675 34.65 -18.97 -27.23
N THR A 676 33.42 -19.49 -27.35
CA THR A 676 32.71 -20.23 -26.29
C THR A 676 31.40 -20.81 -26.84
N GLN A 677 31.51 -21.77 -27.77
CA GLN A 677 30.43 -22.72 -28.06
C GLN A 677 30.87 -24.12 -27.64
N ARG A 678 30.46 -24.55 -26.44
CA ARG A 678 30.25 -25.96 -26.09
C ARG A 678 29.13 -26.06 -25.05
N ARG A 679 27.92 -26.38 -25.50
CA ARG A 679 26.85 -27.00 -24.69
C ARG A 679 26.86 -28.50 -24.97
N PRO A 680 26.59 -29.38 -23.99
CA PRO A 680 26.07 -30.71 -24.26
C PRO A 680 24.55 -30.67 -24.42
N SER A 681 24.09 -31.55 -25.30
CA SER A 681 22.74 -31.75 -25.79
C SER A 681 21.80 -32.50 -24.84
N SER A 682 20.50 -32.31 -25.12
CA SER A 682 19.35 -33.19 -24.85
C SER A 682 18.48 -32.85 -23.65
N ILE A 683 17.31 -32.24 -23.93
CA ILE A 683 15.96 -32.72 -23.57
C ILE A 683 14.99 -32.00 -24.51
N GLN A 684 14.15 -32.79 -25.19
CA GLN A 684 13.15 -32.34 -26.16
C GLN A 684 12.01 -31.60 -25.43
N SER A 685 11.58 -30.45 -25.96
CA SER A 685 10.28 -29.86 -25.66
C SER A 685 9.55 -29.59 -26.98
N GLU A 686 8.31 -30.06 -27.02
CA GLU A 686 7.38 -29.93 -28.14
C GLU A 686 6.93 -28.47 -28.29
N SER A 687 6.85 -28.06 -29.55
CA SER A 687 6.43 -26.75 -30.04
C SER A 687 4.95 -26.49 -29.80
N ILE A 688 4.62 -25.39 -29.12
CA ILE A 688 3.35 -24.68 -29.28
C ILE A 688 3.67 -23.40 -30.05
N GLU A 689 3.17 -23.34 -31.28
CA GLU A 689 3.26 -22.17 -32.16
C GLU A 689 2.52 -20.98 -31.53
N SER A 690 3.25 -19.92 -31.21
CA SER A 690 2.69 -18.57 -31.01
C SER A 690 3.06 -17.74 -32.24
N ASN A 691 2.05 -17.44 -33.05
CA ASN A 691 2.15 -16.46 -34.12
C ASN A 691 2.12 -15.05 -33.52
N ALA A 692 3.30 -14.53 -33.19
CA ALA A 692 3.56 -13.10 -33.05
C ALA A 692 5.00 -12.84 -33.53
N SER A 693 5.16 -12.77 -34.87
CA SER A 693 6.42 -12.32 -35.46
C SER A 693 6.56 -10.81 -35.23
N ILE A 694 7.23 -10.42 -34.14
CA ILE A 694 7.90 -9.13 -34.07
C ILE A 694 9.21 -9.32 -34.83
N ASP A 695 9.28 -8.70 -36.01
CA ASP A 695 10.41 -8.75 -36.91
C ASP A 695 11.68 -8.26 -36.16
N GLY A 696 12.70 -9.12 -36.10
CA GLY A 696 13.93 -8.96 -35.31
C GLY A 696 14.90 -7.94 -35.88
N SER A 697 14.44 -6.71 -36.12
CA SER A 697 15.31 -5.57 -36.40
C SER A 697 15.66 -4.85 -35.10
N CYS A 698 16.93 -4.95 -34.67
CA CYS A 698 17.48 -4.10 -33.63
C CYS A 698 17.32 -2.63 -34.04
N VAL A 699 16.32 -1.94 -33.50
CA VAL A 699 16.24 -0.48 -33.57
C VAL A 699 17.30 0.08 -32.63
N SER A 700 18.47 0.43 -33.17
CA SER A 700 19.47 1.19 -32.43
C SER A 700 19.04 2.66 -32.35
N PHE A 701 18.77 3.14 -31.14
CA PHE A 701 18.49 4.55 -30.87
C PHE A 701 19.82 5.28 -30.67
N SER A 702 20.04 6.36 -31.44
CA SER A 702 21.15 7.29 -31.19
C SER A 702 20.56 8.63 -30.78
N GLY A 703 20.72 9.00 -29.52
CA GLY A 703 20.30 10.29 -28.98
C GLY A 703 21.46 11.28 -28.87
N VAL A 704 21.18 12.57 -29.04
CA VAL A 704 22.06 13.65 -28.58
C VAL A 704 21.33 14.35 -27.43
N VAL A 705 22.01 14.47 -26.29
CA VAL A 705 21.46 15.14 -25.10
C VAL A 705 22.09 16.53 -25.00
N GLU A 706 21.29 17.58 -25.21
CA GLU A 706 21.75 18.97 -25.12
C GLU A 706 21.09 19.68 -23.92
N ARG A 707 21.88 20.45 -23.18
CA ARG A 707 21.44 21.25 -22.01
C ARG A 707 21.00 22.64 -22.45
N PHE A 708 19.91 23.15 -21.87
CA PHE A 708 19.59 24.58 -21.87
C PHE A 708 19.30 25.05 -20.45
N THR A 709 20.27 25.70 -19.80
CA THR A 709 20.03 26.56 -18.64
C THR A 709 20.93 27.79 -18.76
N GLY A 710 20.39 28.99 -18.54
CA GLY A 710 21.19 30.20 -18.38
C GLY A 710 22.10 30.06 -17.16
N SER A 711 23.40 30.23 -17.37
CA SER A 711 24.45 30.41 -16.34
C SER A 711 24.48 29.44 -15.15
N SER A 712 25.04 28.23 -15.35
CA SER A 712 25.90 27.54 -14.38
C SER A 712 26.55 26.31 -15.04
N SER A 713 27.79 26.44 -15.49
CA SER A 713 28.59 25.32 -15.99
C SER A 713 28.91 24.34 -14.85
N GLY A 714 28.42 23.09 -14.85
CA GLY A 714 28.94 22.10 -13.88
C GLY A 714 28.20 20.80 -13.52
N LEU A 715 27.03 20.41 -14.06
CA LEU A 715 26.22 19.33 -13.43
C LEU A 715 26.07 17.98 -14.18
N LEU A 716 26.68 17.79 -15.36
CA LEU A 716 26.85 16.47 -15.97
C LEU A 716 28.34 16.15 -16.06
N THR A 717 29.01 16.12 -14.91
CA THR A 717 30.39 15.64 -14.83
C THR A 717 30.40 14.14 -15.07
N SER A 718 31.06 13.70 -16.13
CA SER A 718 31.45 12.30 -16.28
C SER A 718 32.44 11.96 -15.17
N SER A 719 32.14 10.90 -14.42
CA SER A 719 33.06 10.34 -13.45
C SER A 719 33.50 8.97 -13.94
N THR A 720 34.76 8.64 -13.71
CA THR A 720 35.26 7.29 -13.90
C THR A 720 34.99 6.51 -12.63
N VAL A 721 34.21 5.43 -12.73
CA VAL A 721 34.05 4.44 -11.66
C VAL A 721 34.69 3.14 -12.13
N TYR A 722 35.29 2.40 -11.20
CA TYR A 722 35.82 1.07 -11.50
C TYR A 722 34.79 0.02 -11.11
N SER A 723 34.42 -0.82 -12.06
CA SER A 723 33.55 -1.96 -11.85
C SER A 723 34.12 -2.96 -10.83
N GLY A 724 33.28 -3.87 -10.36
CA GLY A 724 33.68 -4.95 -9.45
C GLY A 724 34.79 -5.86 -10.01
N ASP A 725 34.95 -5.94 -11.33
CA ASP A 725 36.05 -6.65 -12.01
C ASP A 725 37.25 -5.76 -12.38
N GLY A 726 37.24 -4.49 -11.97
CA GLY A 726 38.34 -3.54 -12.14
C GLY A 726 38.40 -2.84 -13.50
N ARG A 727 37.35 -2.93 -14.32
CA ARG A 727 37.23 -2.18 -15.57
C ARG A 727 36.83 -0.75 -15.28
N GLU A 728 37.36 0.14 -16.11
CA GLU A 728 37.05 1.57 -16.06
C GLU A 728 35.71 1.83 -16.76
N GLU A 729 34.75 2.41 -16.04
CA GLU A 729 33.44 2.77 -16.56
C GLU A 729 33.17 4.28 -16.42
N THR A 730 32.64 4.88 -17.49
CA THR A 730 32.16 6.25 -17.42
C THR A 730 30.72 6.26 -16.92
N VAL A 731 30.50 6.92 -15.79
CA VAL A 731 29.19 7.13 -15.21
C VAL A 731 28.82 8.61 -15.23
N LYS A 732 27.53 8.89 -15.34
CA LYS A 732 26.99 10.25 -15.24
C LYS A 732 26.29 10.43 -13.92
N ARG A 733 26.57 11.53 -13.25
CA ARG A 733 25.95 11.89 -11.97
C ARG A 733 24.48 12.25 -12.17
N CYS A 734 23.60 11.80 -11.28
CA CYS A 734 22.26 12.36 -11.14
C CYS A 734 22.35 13.80 -10.59
N PRO A 735 21.91 14.82 -11.35
CA PRO A 735 22.02 16.22 -10.92
C PRO A 735 20.95 16.62 -9.88
N TRP A 736 19.94 15.78 -9.66
CA TRP A 736 18.85 16.08 -8.73
C TRP A 736 19.17 15.67 -7.30
N LEU A 737 18.65 16.45 -6.35
CA LEU A 737 18.80 16.23 -4.92
C LEU A 737 17.49 15.66 -4.39
N HIS A 738 17.42 14.34 -4.30
CA HIS A 738 16.22 13.58 -3.97
C HIS A 738 16.46 12.61 -2.81
N ALA A 739 15.44 11.84 -2.42
CA ALA A 739 15.47 11.03 -1.21
C ALA A 739 16.68 10.07 -1.10
N TYR A 740 17.10 9.47 -2.22
CA TYR A 740 18.27 8.60 -2.27
C TYR A 740 19.59 9.29 -1.91
N CYS A 741 19.65 10.62 -1.98
CA CYS A 741 20.84 11.36 -1.58
C CYS A 741 21.14 11.27 -0.09
N TYR A 742 20.13 10.96 0.73
CA TYR A 742 20.28 10.78 2.17
C TYR A 742 19.95 9.36 2.65
N LEU A 743 19.46 8.47 1.78
CA LEU A 743 19.18 7.09 2.17
C LEU A 743 20.37 6.29 2.72
N PRO A 744 21.66 6.55 2.41
CA PRO A 744 22.74 5.81 3.03
C PRO A 744 22.73 5.82 4.58
N ILE A 745 22.05 6.78 5.21
CA ILE A 745 21.80 6.82 6.66
C ILE A 745 21.10 5.53 7.16
N ILE A 746 20.20 4.94 6.36
CA ILE A 746 19.44 3.74 6.74
C ILE A 746 20.27 2.45 6.70
N CYS A 747 21.42 2.48 6.01
CA CYS A 747 22.36 1.37 5.96
C CYS A 747 23.17 1.31 7.26
N CYS A 748 22.47 0.96 8.34
CA CYS A 748 23.02 0.68 9.64
C CYS A 748 22.27 -0.45 10.36
N CYS A 749 22.95 -1.14 11.27
CA CYS A 749 22.34 -2.12 12.17
C CYS A 749 23.03 -2.16 13.54
N SER A 750 22.30 -2.65 14.54
CA SER A 750 22.83 -2.90 15.88
C SER A 750 22.84 -4.40 16.16
N LEU A 751 24.03 -4.96 16.36
CA LEU A 751 24.27 -6.38 16.51
C LEU A 751 24.62 -6.71 17.97
N PRO A 752 24.04 -7.78 18.55
CA PRO A 752 24.56 -8.30 19.81
C PRO A 752 25.95 -8.92 19.59
N ASN A 753 26.91 -8.65 20.48
CA ASN A 753 28.25 -9.24 20.40
C ASN A 753 28.26 -10.65 21.01
N VAL A 754 27.56 -11.57 20.35
CA VAL A 754 27.39 -12.95 20.82
C VAL A 754 28.67 -13.75 20.59
N ARG A 755 28.98 -14.64 21.53
CA ARG A 755 30.03 -15.65 21.36
C ARG A 755 29.45 -16.87 20.67
N LEU A 756 30.01 -17.21 19.51
CA LEU A 756 29.61 -18.36 18.71
C LEU A 756 30.14 -19.68 19.31
N ASP A 757 29.57 -20.80 18.89
CA ASP A 757 29.94 -22.12 19.40
C ASP A 757 31.40 -22.47 19.02
N GLY A 758 31.91 -21.96 17.89
CA GLY A 758 33.32 -22.00 17.48
C GLY A 758 34.28 -21.14 18.33
N GLY A 759 33.77 -20.37 19.29
CA GLY A 759 34.55 -19.64 20.29
C GLY A 759 34.88 -18.19 19.96
N ASP A 760 34.70 -17.77 18.71
CA ASP A 760 34.83 -16.38 18.25
C ASP A 760 33.61 -15.54 18.66
N THR A 761 33.84 -14.26 18.92
CA THR A 761 32.78 -13.25 19.01
C THR A 761 32.47 -12.66 17.64
N ILE A 762 31.34 -11.96 17.52
CA ILE A 762 31.01 -11.21 16.30
C ILE A 762 32.04 -10.11 16.05
N GLU A 763 32.54 -9.47 17.10
CA GLU A 763 33.63 -8.50 17.02
C GLU A 763 34.92 -9.13 16.43
N ASP A 764 35.29 -10.33 16.86
CA ASP A 764 36.47 -11.05 16.32
C ASP A 764 36.31 -11.34 14.83
N LEU A 765 35.12 -11.74 14.38
CA LEU A 765 34.83 -12.00 12.97
C LEU A 765 34.93 -10.73 12.12
N LEU A 766 34.32 -9.64 12.57
CA LEU A 766 34.37 -8.34 11.88
C LEU A 766 35.81 -7.80 11.82
N ALA A 767 36.56 -7.91 12.92
CA ALA A 767 37.95 -7.52 12.97
C ALA A 767 38.80 -8.29 11.95
N ARG A 768 38.64 -9.62 11.84
CA ARG A 768 39.37 -10.39 10.83
C ARG A 768 39.03 -10.01 9.40
N ALA A 769 37.75 -9.75 9.12
CA ALA A 769 37.29 -9.46 7.77
C ALA A 769 37.72 -8.08 7.26
N PHE A 770 37.72 -7.07 8.13
CA PHE A 770 37.89 -5.67 7.70
C PHE A 770 39.24 -5.07 8.08
N ASN A 771 40.00 -5.67 9.00
CA ASN A 771 41.06 -4.94 9.68
C ASN A 771 42.50 -5.18 9.17
N ASN A 772 42.85 -6.28 8.50
CA ASN A 772 44.25 -6.55 8.09
C ASN A 772 45.34 -6.24 9.18
N GLY A 773 44.99 -6.20 10.47
CA GLY A 773 45.88 -5.85 11.59
C GLY A 773 46.00 -4.37 12.02
N SER A 774 45.13 -3.45 11.59
CA SER A 774 45.09 -2.06 12.11
C SER A 774 44.30 -1.96 13.44
N SER A 775 44.36 -0.85 14.17
CA SER A 775 43.47 -0.58 15.32
C SER A 775 42.40 0.47 15.00
N ASP A 776 42.33 0.92 13.74
CA ASP A 776 41.64 2.13 13.31
C ASP A 776 40.32 1.82 12.57
N TRP A 777 39.36 1.27 13.31
CA TRP A 777 38.02 0.87 12.85
C TRP A 777 37.17 2.05 12.31
N GLU A 778 37.57 3.28 12.60
CA GLU A 778 36.87 4.52 12.21
C GLU A 778 37.19 4.97 10.77
N THR A 779 38.13 4.31 10.08
CA THR A 779 38.70 4.86 8.83
C THR A 779 38.26 4.17 7.54
N ARG A 780 37.60 3.01 7.60
CA ARG A 780 37.17 2.24 6.41
C ARG A 780 35.81 1.58 6.62
N ALA A 781 34.90 1.80 5.66
CA ALA A 781 33.58 1.17 5.67
C ALA A 781 33.65 -0.36 5.50
N PRO A 782 32.76 -1.13 6.16
CA PRO A 782 31.76 -0.66 7.12
C PRO A 782 32.39 -0.20 8.44
N TYR A 783 31.90 0.91 8.98
CA TYR A 783 32.34 1.46 10.26
C TYR A 783 31.65 0.71 11.40
N VAL A 784 32.42 0.31 12.42
CA VAL A 784 31.94 -0.51 13.54
C VAL A 784 32.19 0.18 14.87
N PHE A 785 31.14 0.66 15.52
CA PHE A 785 31.19 1.31 16.83
C PHE A 785 30.84 0.30 17.92
N THR A 786 31.53 0.33 19.05
CA THR A 786 31.26 -0.55 20.19
C THR A 786 30.72 0.25 21.38
N ASP A 787 29.84 -0.36 22.17
CA ASP A 787 29.48 0.20 23.47
C ASP A 787 30.61 -0.05 24.51
N ALA A 788 30.60 0.70 25.61
CA ALA A 788 31.65 0.61 26.63
C ALA A 788 31.81 -0.79 27.25
N GLY A 789 30.77 -1.63 27.17
CA GLY A 789 30.77 -3.02 27.64
C GLY A 789 31.08 -4.06 26.56
N HIS A 790 31.31 -3.65 25.30
CA HIS A 790 31.44 -4.53 24.12
C HIS A 790 30.30 -5.57 24.01
N SER A 791 29.12 -5.23 24.52
CA SER A 791 27.93 -6.08 24.49
C SER A 791 27.16 -5.94 23.18
N ARG A 792 27.29 -4.78 22.52
CA ARG A 792 26.65 -4.48 21.24
C ARG A 792 27.62 -3.76 20.31
N LEU A 793 27.48 -4.08 19.03
CA LEU A 793 28.21 -3.49 17.93
C LEU A 793 27.22 -2.72 17.06
N PHE A 794 27.53 -1.49 16.70
CA PHE A 794 26.78 -0.72 15.72
C PHE A 794 27.58 -0.66 14.42
N VAL A 795 26.99 -1.14 13.34
CA VAL A 795 27.66 -1.23 12.03
C VAL A 795 26.95 -0.29 11.05
N SER A 796 27.69 0.53 10.32
CA SER A 796 27.14 1.41 9.28
C SER A 796 28.06 1.58 8.07
N VAL A 797 27.47 1.92 6.93
CA VAL A 797 28.22 2.25 5.71
C VAL A 797 28.84 3.66 5.74
N ILE A 798 28.31 4.55 6.58
CA ILE A 798 28.82 5.93 6.77
C ILE A 798 29.34 6.10 8.21
N ASN A 799 30.26 7.04 8.43
CA ASN A 799 30.74 7.38 9.77
C ASN A 799 30.01 8.60 10.36
N SER A 800 30.35 8.98 11.60
CA SER A 800 29.70 10.09 12.30
C SER A 800 29.92 11.46 11.63
N ILE A 801 31.08 11.69 11.00
CA ILE A 801 31.37 12.94 10.28
C ILE A 801 30.48 13.03 9.04
N GLN A 802 30.44 11.96 8.25
CA GLN A 802 29.59 11.87 7.04
C GLN A 802 28.10 12.00 7.38
N LEU A 803 27.66 11.39 8.49
CA LEU A 803 26.31 11.57 9.00
C LEU A 803 26.02 13.03 9.34
N SER A 804 26.94 13.71 10.04
CA SER A 804 26.77 15.12 10.39
C SER A 804 26.66 16.01 9.15
N GLU A 805 27.52 15.80 8.14
CA GLU A 805 27.49 16.54 6.87
C GLU A 805 26.19 16.30 6.10
N LEU A 806 25.68 15.06 6.10
CA LEU A 806 24.38 14.73 5.51
C LEU A 806 23.24 15.43 6.24
N LEU A 807 23.21 15.34 7.57
CA LEU A 807 22.15 15.92 8.39
C LEU A 807 22.12 17.44 8.28
N GLU A 808 23.27 18.10 8.10
CA GLU A 808 23.32 19.54 7.81
C GLU A 808 22.52 19.92 6.55
N GLN A 809 22.49 19.05 5.53
CA GLN A 809 21.72 19.30 4.30
C GLN A 809 20.26 18.86 4.45
N VAL A 810 20.02 17.68 5.05
CA VAL A 810 18.67 17.10 5.22
C VAL A 810 17.81 17.92 6.19
N LEU A 811 18.41 18.43 7.27
CA LEU A 811 17.72 19.23 8.29
C LEU A 811 17.69 20.74 7.95
N SER A 812 18.05 21.10 6.72
CA SER A 812 18.00 22.47 6.22
C SER A 812 16.61 22.83 5.71
N GLU A 813 16.02 23.89 6.26
CA GLU A 813 14.70 24.40 5.86
C GLU A 813 14.68 25.01 4.46
N VAL A 814 15.85 25.30 3.85
CA VAL A 814 15.94 25.75 2.45
C VAL A 814 16.13 24.60 1.46
N GLN A 815 16.22 23.36 1.95
CA GLN A 815 16.37 22.15 1.14
C GLN A 815 15.27 21.14 1.43
N PHE A 816 15.51 20.18 2.33
CA PHE A 816 14.63 19.04 2.55
C PHE A 816 13.70 19.21 3.75
N LEU A 817 14.08 19.97 4.79
CA LEU A 817 13.27 20.09 6.00
C LEU A 817 12.02 20.93 5.76
N SER A 818 10.85 20.32 5.95
CA SER A 818 9.52 20.92 5.86
C SER A 818 8.91 21.04 7.25
N GLN A 819 7.88 21.89 7.39
CA GLN A 819 7.00 21.91 8.57
C GLN A 819 6.39 20.53 8.89
N TYR A 820 6.25 19.64 7.90
CA TYR A 820 5.54 18.36 8.00
C TYR A 820 6.45 17.12 7.92
N GLY A 821 7.77 17.31 7.82
CA GLY A 821 8.74 16.21 7.75
C GLY A 821 9.91 16.51 6.82
N ILE A 822 10.53 15.46 6.28
CA ILE A 822 11.59 15.55 5.27
C ILE A 822 10.98 15.33 3.89
N ARG A 823 11.21 16.28 2.98
CA ARG A 823 10.77 16.24 1.58
C ARG A 823 11.52 15.18 0.79
N THR A 824 10.86 14.61 -0.20
CA THR A 824 11.46 13.64 -1.14
C THR A 824 12.42 14.28 -2.15
N MET A 825 12.34 15.60 -2.35
CA MET A 825 13.24 16.39 -3.19
C MET A 825 13.57 17.74 -2.55
N SER A 826 14.78 18.23 -2.78
CA SER A 826 15.26 19.52 -2.26
C SER A 826 14.56 20.70 -2.94
N MET A 827 14.18 21.70 -2.14
CA MET A 827 13.62 22.96 -2.63
C MET A 827 14.57 23.78 -3.50
N LEU A 828 15.87 23.45 -3.55
CA LEU A 828 16.82 24.12 -4.47
C LEU A 828 16.40 23.98 -5.94
N HIS A 829 15.65 22.92 -6.28
CA HIS A 829 15.10 22.70 -7.63
C HIS A 829 13.86 23.56 -7.95
N THR A 830 13.44 24.45 -7.06
CA THR A 830 12.37 25.45 -7.32
C THR A 830 12.85 26.58 -8.23
N CYS A 831 14.14 26.96 -8.13
CA CYS A 831 14.72 28.09 -8.85
C CYS A 831 15.49 27.69 -10.12
N ASP A 832 15.87 26.41 -10.24
CA ASP A 832 16.63 25.84 -11.37
C ASP A 832 15.85 24.64 -11.94
N THR A 833 14.99 24.88 -12.92
CA THR A 833 14.37 23.79 -13.69
C THR A 833 15.43 23.15 -14.57
N ALA A 834 16.02 22.03 -14.11
CA ALA A 834 16.91 21.25 -14.96
C ALA A 834 16.08 20.65 -16.11
N SER A 835 16.26 21.20 -17.31
CA SER A 835 15.68 20.66 -18.54
C SER A 835 16.74 19.96 -19.37
N VAL A 836 16.43 18.75 -19.79
CA VAL A 836 17.25 17.88 -20.62
C VAL A 836 16.54 17.70 -21.96
N ARG A 837 17.16 18.14 -23.06
CA ARG A 837 16.61 17.91 -24.40
C ARG A 837 17.16 16.62 -24.98
N LEU A 838 16.29 15.64 -25.20
CA LEU A 838 16.57 14.41 -25.92
C LEU A 838 16.22 14.59 -27.40
N SER A 839 17.23 14.57 -28.27
CA SER A 839 16.99 14.49 -29.71
C SER A 839 17.01 13.03 -30.14
N MET A 840 15.85 12.44 -30.42
CA MET A 840 15.73 11.04 -30.88
C MET A 840 15.73 10.99 -32.41
N GLY A 841 16.74 10.33 -32.99
CA GLY A 841 16.81 10.02 -34.41
C GLY A 841 16.44 8.57 -34.68
N ARG A 842 15.53 8.31 -35.62
CA ARG A 842 15.21 6.96 -36.09
C ARG A 842 16.25 6.55 -37.14
N ARG A 843 17.20 5.69 -36.80
CA ARG A 843 18.03 5.02 -37.82
C ARG A 843 17.24 3.85 -38.41
N GLU A 844 16.56 4.09 -39.52
CA GLU A 844 16.13 2.97 -40.37
C GLU A 844 17.37 2.40 -41.06
N SER A 845 17.65 1.11 -40.86
CA SER A 845 18.68 0.40 -41.60
C SER A 845 18.19 0.24 -43.05
N SER A 846 18.47 1.22 -43.91
CA SER A 846 18.21 1.07 -45.34
C SER A 846 19.19 0.06 -45.93
N THR A 847 18.70 -1.14 -46.27
CA THR A 847 19.44 -2.15 -47.04
C THR A 847 19.48 -1.87 -48.55
N ASN A 848 19.04 -0.70 -49.01
CA ASN A 848 19.07 -0.36 -50.44
C ASN A 848 20.23 0.59 -50.78
N SER A 849 21.27 0.02 -51.37
CA SER A 849 22.42 0.69 -51.97
C SER A 849 22.07 1.28 -53.35
N SER A 850 21.26 2.34 -53.41
CA SER A 850 21.00 3.03 -54.69
C SER A 850 20.38 4.43 -54.57
N LEU A 851 20.79 5.24 -53.59
CA LEU A 851 20.44 6.67 -53.56
C LEU A 851 21.69 7.55 -53.42
N SER A 852 21.80 8.56 -54.28
CA SER A 852 22.91 9.50 -54.35
C SER A 852 22.94 10.46 -53.15
N GLU A 853 24.16 10.83 -52.74
CA GLU A 853 24.53 11.50 -51.48
C GLU A 853 23.92 12.88 -51.09
N PRO A 854 23.13 13.64 -51.89
CA PRO A 854 22.57 14.90 -51.37
C PRO A 854 21.23 14.83 -50.64
N GLU A 855 20.44 13.75 -50.73
CA GLU A 855 19.05 13.72 -50.20
C GLU A 855 18.88 13.13 -48.78
N VAL A 856 19.96 12.66 -48.14
CA VAL A 856 19.92 12.08 -46.77
C VAL A 856 19.79 13.15 -45.66
N LYS A 857 19.73 14.45 -45.99
CA LYS A 857 19.90 15.55 -45.01
C LYS A 857 18.63 16.11 -44.35
N GLN A 858 17.49 15.42 -44.35
CA GLN A 858 16.31 15.86 -43.59
C GLN A 858 15.53 14.70 -42.95
N GLN A 859 16.22 13.83 -42.20
CA GLN A 859 15.52 13.04 -41.19
C GLN A 859 15.05 13.98 -40.06
N LYS A 860 13.74 14.10 -39.87
CA LYS A 860 13.14 14.80 -38.73
C LYS A 860 13.61 14.14 -37.44
N LEU A 861 14.62 14.71 -36.79
CA LEU A 861 14.93 14.45 -35.39
C LEU A 861 13.73 14.94 -34.57
N ALA A 862 13.04 14.04 -33.89
CA ALA A 862 12.06 14.43 -32.90
C ALA A 862 12.84 14.83 -31.64
N SER A 863 12.91 16.13 -31.37
CA SER A 863 13.49 16.64 -30.12
C SER A 863 12.41 16.69 -29.04
N TYR A 864 12.59 15.92 -27.98
CA TYR A 864 11.77 15.96 -26.77
C TYR A 864 12.55 16.74 -25.71
N THR A 865 11.92 17.73 -25.08
CA THR A 865 12.50 18.36 -23.88
C THR A 865 11.84 17.71 -22.67
N LEU A 866 12.63 17.12 -21.79
CA LEU A 866 12.22 16.60 -20.50
C LEU A 866 12.68 17.58 -19.44
N SER A 867 11.76 18.15 -18.67
CA SER A 867 12.08 18.99 -17.50
C SER A 867 11.51 18.35 -16.25
N GLN A 868 12.26 18.46 -15.15
CA GLN A 868 11.83 18.03 -13.82
C GLN A 868 11.86 19.25 -12.91
N GLU A 869 10.72 19.55 -12.31
CA GLU A 869 10.54 20.72 -11.45
C GLU A 869 10.19 20.27 -10.03
N PHE A 870 10.62 21.05 -9.04
CA PHE A 870 10.15 20.87 -7.67
C PHE A 870 8.62 21.03 -7.60
N CYS A 871 7.96 19.97 -7.13
CA CYS A 871 6.51 19.91 -6.95
C CYS A 871 6.26 19.42 -5.53
N PRO A 872 5.96 20.31 -4.56
CA PRO A 872 5.71 19.89 -3.19
C PRO A 872 4.44 19.04 -3.09
N GLY A 873 3.45 19.22 -3.98
CA GLY A 873 2.24 18.41 -4.11
C GLY A 873 2.34 17.38 -5.23
N ALA A 874 1.42 17.43 -6.20
CA ALA A 874 1.41 16.51 -7.35
C ALA A 874 2.31 16.99 -8.51
N SER A 875 2.91 16.04 -9.24
CA SER A 875 3.76 16.31 -10.41
C SER A 875 3.03 17.13 -11.49
N VAL A 876 3.74 18.09 -12.09
CA VAL A 876 3.22 18.91 -13.20
C VAL A 876 3.35 18.26 -14.57
N SER A 877 4.07 17.14 -14.66
CA SER A 877 4.41 16.47 -15.93
C SER A 877 3.49 15.28 -16.22
N SER A 878 2.91 15.27 -17.43
CA SER A 878 2.11 14.15 -17.94
C SER A 878 2.97 12.95 -18.37
N SER A 879 4.30 13.07 -18.37
CA SER A 879 5.22 12.04 -18.91
C SER A 879 5.08 10.70 -18.22
N TYR A 880 4.51 10.65 -17.01
CA TYR A 880 4.44 9.44 -16.18
C TYR A 880 3.13 9.28 -15.40
N GLY A 881 2.01 9.81 -15.92
CA GLY A 881 0.67 9.51 -15.37
C GLY A 881 0.18 10.38 -14.20
N GLY A 882 0.79 11.54 -13.94
CA GLY A 882 0.21 12.60 -13.09
C GLY A 882 0.12 12.34 -11.57
N ASN A 883 0.22 11.09 -11.12
CA ASN A 883 -0.01 10.71 -9.71
C ASN A 883 1.26 10.63 -8.83
N THR A 884 2.45 10.86 -9.39
CA THR A 884 3.71 10.61 -8.67
C THR A 884 4.23 11.87 -8.00
N ASN A 885 4.48 11.81 -6.68
CA ASN A 885 4.76 12.98 -5.85
C ASN A 885 6.22 13.06 -5.33
N TRP A 886 7.12 12.26 -5.89
CA TRP A 886 8.51 12.12 -5.42
C TRP A 886 9.40 13.36 -5.66
N TYR A 887 8.80 14.50 -6.01
CA TYR A 887 9.46 15.74 -6.39
C TYR A 887 9.31 16.84 -5.34
N GLY A 888 9.06 16.49 -4.09
CA GLY A 888 8.99 17.48 -3.00
C GLY A 888 7.98 17.16 -1.91
N GLY A 889 7.06 16.22 -2.14
CA GLY A 889 6.09 15.83 -1.12
C GLY A 889 6.71 15.06 0.04
N ILE A 890 5.95 14.96 1.12
CA ILE A 890 6.22 14.12 2.29
C ILE A 890 5.68 12.72 2.01
N ASN A 891 6.58 11.73 2.11
CA ASN A 891 6.23 10.31 2.08
C ASN A 891 6.54 9.71 3.46
N LEU A 892 5.50 9.23 4.15
CA LEU A 892 5.62 8.73 5.53
C LEU A 892 6.53 7.50 5.65
N PRO A 893 6.48 6.50 4.74
CA PRO A 893 7.46 5.41 4.73
C PRO A 893 8.93 5.86 4.74
N TYR A 894 9.31 6.81 3.88
CA TYR A 894 10.69 7.32 3.82
C TYR A 894 11.08 8.14 5.04
N ASN A 895 10.13 8.93 5.57
CA ASN A 895 10.34 9.63 6.84
C ASN A 895 10.55 8.63 7.98
N TYR A 896 9.73 7.58 8.07
CA TYR A 896 9.89 6.53 9.07
C TYR A 896 11.25 5.84 8.98
N LEU A 897 11.68 5.42 7.78
CA LEU A 897 12.98 4.76 7.61
C LEU A 897 14.14 5.66 8.06
N LEU A 898 14.07 6.96 7.78
CA LEU A 898 15.05 7.93 8.25
C LEU A 898 15.00 8.09 9.77
N LEU A 899 13.82 8.26 10.36
CA LEU A 899 13.64 8.42 11.81
C LEU A 899 14.09 7.19 12.59
N GLU A 900 13.76 5.99 12.09
CA GLU A 900 14.20 4.71 12.68
C GLU A 900 15.72 4.60 12.66
N ALA A 901 16.36 4.94 11.53
CA ALA A 901 17.80 4.92 11.41
C ALA A 901 18.46 5.97 12.33
N MET A 902 17.95 7.20 12.36
CA MET A 902 18.43 8.26 13.26
C MET A 902 18.28 7.86 14.73
N HIS A 903 17.16 7.23 15.11
CA HIS A 903 16.98 6.72 16.46
C HIS A 903 18.03 5.66 16.80
N ARG A 904 18.36 4.76 15.86
CA ARG A 904 19.47 3.80 16.05
C ARG A 904 20.82 4.50 16.21
N TRP A 905 21.12 5.52 15.40
CA TRP A 905 22.33 6.32 15.53
C TRP A 905 22.44 7.02 16.89
N SER A 906 21.32 7.45 17.45
CA SER A 906 21.27 8.10 18.77
C SER A 906 21.84 7.20 19.89
N THR A 907 21.69 5.87 19.77
CA THR A 907 22.19 4.90 20.76
C THR A 907 23.72 4.88 20.91
N VAL A 908 24.43 5.43 19.92
CA VAL A 908 25.90 5.55 19.87
C VAL A 908 26.33 7.01 20.08
N LEU A 909 25.76 7.94 19.31
CA LEU A 909 26.24 9.33 19.26
C LEU A 909 25.77 10.18 20.44
N ASP A 910 24.55 9.98 20.95
CA ASP A 910 24.07 10.76 22.09
C ASP A 910 24.87 10.44 23.38
N LYS A 911 25.43 9.22 23.48
CA LYS A 911 26.34 8.84 24.58
C LYS A 911 27.67 9.58 24.53
N LYS A 912 28.09 10.04 23.36
CA LYS A 912 29.29 10.87 23.16
C LYS A 912 28.99 12.37 23.31
N PHE A 913 27.73 12.74 23.56
CA PHE A 913 27.24 14.13 23.57
C PHE A 913 27.47 14.85 22.24
N ASP A 914 27.43 14.12 21.12
CA ASP A 914 27.52 14.70 19.78
C ASP A 914 26.21 15.42 19.46
N LEU A 915 26.26 16.75 19.42
CA LEU A 915 25.08 17.57 19.10
C LEU A 915 25.07 17.94 17.62
N ILE A 916 23.89 17.86 17.00
CA ILE A 916 23.64 18.26 15.63
C ILE A 916 22.85 19.57 15.61
N GLU A 917 23.18 20.47 14.68
CA GLU A 917 22.44 21.72 14.52
C GLU A 917 21.04 21.46 13.96
N TYR A 918 20.00 21.91 14.65
CA TYR A 918 18.61 21.70 14.26
C TYR A 918 17.68 22.90 14.59
N PRO A 919 16.96 23.43 13.59
CA PRO A 919 17.19 23.25 12.16
C PRO A 919 18.62 23.64 11.76
N SER A 920 19.14 23.13 10.65
CA SER A 920 20.49 23.50 10.19
C SER A 920 20.59 25.01 9.97
N TYR A 921 21.75 25.59 10.31
CA TYR A 921 22.01 27.04 10.26
C TYR A 921 21.18 27.90 11.23
N SER A 922 20.54 27.31 12.25
CA SER A 922 19.75 28.04 13.26
C SER A 922 20.55 28.52 14.49
N GLY A 923 21.77 28.03 14.66
CA GLY A 923 22.60 28.19 15.87
C GLY A 923 22.14 27.36 17.07
N ARG A 924 21.16 26.47 16.90
CA ARG A 924 20.62 25.60 17.96
C ARG A 924 21.10 24.17 17.75
N TYR A 925 21.60 23.56 18.82
CA TYR A 925 22.17 22.22 18.79
C TYR A 925 21.38 21.27 19.69
N LYS A 926 21.12 20.06 19.20
CA LYS A 926 20.30 19.04 19.85
C LYS A 926 20.93 17.66 19.73
N LEU A 927 20.57 16.77 20.64
CA LEU A 927 20.87 15.35 20.53
C LEU A 927 20.06 14.75 19.38
N ILE A 928 20.57 13.67 18.76
CA ILE A 928 19.90 13.05 17.61
C ILE A 928 18.51 12.55 18.00
N ASN A 929 18.36 11.98 19.20
CA ASN A 929 17.05 11.51 19.65
C ASN A 929 16.04 12.65 19.84
N GLU A 930 16.47 13.84 20.27
CA GLU A 930 15.60 15.02 20.37
C GLU A 930 15.14 15.48 18.97
N ILE A 931 16.03 15.41 17.97
CA ILE A 931 15.71 15.71 16.58
C ILE A 931 14.69 14.71 16.02
N VAL A 932 14.85 13.41 16.31
CA VAL A 932 13.88 12.37 15.94
C VAL A 932 12.49 12.70 16.50
N GLN A 933 12.40 13.10 17.77
CA GLN A 933 11.13 13.45 18.40
C GLN A 933 10.48 14.69 17.74
N GLU A 934 11.26 15.73 17.43
CA GLU A 934 10.73 16.93 16.76
C GLU A 934 10.31 16.66 15.31
N LEU A 935 11.06 15.85 14.56
CA LEU A 935 10.65 15.43 13.21
C LEU A 935 9.41 14.54 13.23
N ALA A 936 9.31 13.61 14.18
CA ALA A 936 8.10 12.79 14.36
C ALA A 936 6.88 13.66 14.70
N SER A 937 7.06 14.70 15.52
CA SER A 937 6.02 15.68 15.82
C SER A 937 5.60 16.48 14.57
N ARG A 938 6.54 16.84 13.69
CA ARG A 938 6.25 17.45 12.38
C ARG A 938 5.40 16.53 11.51
N ASN A 939 5.71 15.23 11.45
CA ASN A 939 4.86 14.27 10.72
C ASN A 939 3.47 14.14 11.36
N ALA A 940 3.36 14.10 12.69
CA ALA A 940 2.07 14.06 13.39
C ALA A 940 1.21 15.29 13.09
N ALA A 941 1.83 16.46 12.87
CA ALA A 941 1.13 17.70 12.53
C ALA A 941 0.32 17.63 11.23
N LEU A 942 0.61 16.68 10.33
CA LEU A 942 -0.23 16.41 9.15
C LEU A 942 -1.68 16.05 9.52
N PHE A 943 -1.86 15.41 10.68
CA PHE A 943 -3.15 14.87 11.15
C PHE A 943 -3.73 15.64 12.34
N LEU A 944 -3.05 16.70 12.80
CA LEU A 944 -3.52 17.54 13.88
C LEU A 944 -4.17 18.81 13.35
N PRO A 945 -5.26 19.31 13.97
CA PRO A 945 -5.86 20.57 13.57
C PRO A 945 -4.86 21.72 13.70
N ASN A 946 -4.73 22.53 12.65
CA ASN A 946 -3.95 23.75 12.67
C ASN A 946 -4.67 24.85 13.48
N SER A 947 -4.09 26.06 13.52
CA SER A 947 -4.66 27.22 14.23
C SER A 947 -6.06 27.63 13.77
N SER A 948 -6.47 27.22 12.56
CA SER A 948 -7.81 27.46 12.00
C SER A 948 -8.78 26.30 12.25
N GLY A 949 -8.36 25.24 12.95
CA GLY A 949 -9.16 24.04 13.22
C GLY A 949 -9.25 23.07 12.04
N VAL A 950 -8.47 23.30 10.99
CA VAL A 950 -8.40 22.47 9.77
C VAL A 950 -7.27 21.47 9.91
N ILE A 951 -7.50 20.21 9.54
CA ILE A 951 -6.46 19.19 9.50
C ILE A 951 -5.72 19.31 8.16
N PRO A 952 -4.39 19.53 8.13
CA PRO A 952 -3.65 19.74 6.89
C PRO A 952 -3.88 18.65 5.84
N SER A 953 -3.77 17.37 6.24
CA SER A 953 -3.93 16.23 5.33
C SER A 953 -5.25 16.23 4.58
N THR A 954 -6.37 16.48 5.27
CA THR A 954 -7.70 16.42 4.68
C THR A 954 -8.16 17.77 4.15
N GLY A 955 -7.54 18.88 4.58
CA GLY A 955 -8.03 20.26 4.48
C GLY A 955 -9.48 20.46 4.92
N LEU A 956 -10.01 19.54 5.73
CA LEU A 956 -11.34 19.60 6.31
C LEU A 956 -11.25 19.92 7.82
N GLU A 957 -12.38 20.36 8.38
CA GLU A 957 -12.51 20.51 9.83
C GLU A 957 -12.39 19.14 10.52
N ALA A 958 -11.84 19.12 11.74
CA ALA A 958 -11.59 17.89 12.50
C ALA A 958 -12.82 16.98 12.69
N ARG A 959 -14.04 17.55 12.66
CA ARG A 959 -15.29 16.78 12.79
C ARG A 959 -15.55 15.82 11.62
N CYS A 960 -14.90 16.00 10.47
CA CYS A 960 -15.07 15.16 9.29
C CYS A 960 -14.33 13.81 9.39
N GLY A 961 -13.50 13.63 10.41
CA GLY A 961 -12.67 12.44 10.59
C GLY A 961 -11.33 12.53 9.87
N LEU A 962 -10.41 11.64 10.25
CA LEU A 962 -9.09 11.53 9.63
C LEU A 962 -9.17 10.68 8.38
N GLN A 963 -8.55 11.17 7.30
CA GLN A 963 -8.31 10.42 6.08
C GLN A 963 -6.79 10.28 5.87
N PHE A 964 -6.41 9.13 5.32
CA PHE A 964 -5.03 8.82 4.97
C PHE A 964 -4.89 8.92 3.47
N TYR A 965 -3.80 9.53 3.04
CA TYR A 965 -3.48 9.71 1.64
C TYR A 965 -2.19 9.00 1.31
N GLU A 966 -1.97 8.73 0.04
CA GLU A 966 -0.73 8.18 -0.46
C GLU A 966 0.45 9.03 0.01
N THR A 967 0.34 10.34 -0.21
CA THR A 967 1.39 11.30 0.09
C THR A 967 0.86 12.66 0.51
N PHE A 968 1.73 13.55 0.95
CA PHE A 968 1.35 14.88 1.45
C PHE A 968 2.20 15.98 0.85
N ASP A 969 1.59 17.15 0.66
CA ASP A 969 2.26 18.32 0.14
C ASP A 969 3.36 18.79 1.10
N GLY A 970 4.57 18.97 0.56
CA GLY A 970 5.75 19.39 1.33
C GLY A 970 5.61 20.74 2.03
N ASP A 971 4.72 21.63 1.60
CA ASP A 971 4.63 23.00 2.11
C ASP A 971 3.31 23.26 2.85
N THR A 972 2.22 22.63 2.39
CA THR A 972 0.87 22.81 2.95
C THR A 972 0.39 21.64 3.79
N GLY A 973 0.99 20.45 3.64
CA GLY A 973 0.58 19.23 4.31
C GLY A 973 -0.66 18.57 3.71
N ARG A 974 -1.22 19.11 2.62
CA ARG A 974 -2.40 18.59 1.93
C ARG A 974 -2.17 17.18 1.39
N GLY A 975 -3.09 16.26 1.65
CA GLY A 975 -3.04 14.90 1.10
C GLY A 975 -3.25 14.84 -0.41
N HIS A 976 -2.48 13.99 -1.07
CA HIS A 976 -2.44 13.76 -2.52
C HIS A 976 -2.31 12.27 -2.86
N GLY A 977 -2.67 11.91 -4.09
CA GLY A 977 -2.78 10.53 -4.55
C GLY A 977 -3.93 9.79 -3.88
N ALA A 978 -3.84 8.46 -3.82
CA ALA A 978 -4.89 7.60 -3.28
C ALA A 978 -5.42 8.07 -1.92
N ALA A 979 -6.72 8.34 -1.83
CA ALA A 979 -7.41 8.50 -0.57
C ALA A 979 -7.67 7.14 0.09
N HIS A 980 -7.84 7.12 1.42
CA HIS A 980 -7.98 5.89 2.21
C HIS A 980 -6.77 4.96 2.15
N LYS A 981 -5.59 5.49 1.83
CA LYS A 981 -4.30 4.79 1.84
C LYS A 981 -3.77 4.51 3.25
N GLY A 982 -4.60 3.86 4.05
CA GLY A 982 -4.25 3.37 5.38
C GLY A 982 -3.34 2.14 5.37
N GLY A 983 -2.81 1.74 4.22
CA GLY A 983 -1.73 0.77 4.11
C GLY A 983 -0.40 1.35 4.56
N TRP A 984 0.35 1.97 3.64
CA TRP A 984 1.66 2.51 4.00
C TRP A 984 1.62 3.77 4.88
N SER A 985 0.54 4.57 4.85
CA SER A 985 0.47 5.80 5.65
C SER A 985 0.08 5.51 7.09
N ALA A 986 -0.39 4.29 7.38
CA ALA A 986 -0.54 3.82 8.75
C ALA A 986 0.80 3.71 9.49
N ILE A 987 1.95 3.78 8.80
CA ILE A 987 3.27 3.84 9.44
C ILE A 987 3.43 5.04 10.39
N ILE A 988 2.53 6.04 10.33
CA ILE A 988 2.44 7.08 11.36
C ILE A 988 2.33 6.52 12.78
N VAL A 989 1.76 5.32 12.94
CA VAL A 989 1.74 4.55 14.19
C VAL A 989 3.16 4.40 14.76
N ARG A 990 4.11 3.97 13.93
CA ARG A 990 5.50 3.75 14.34
C ARG A 990 6.24 5.05 14.56
N ILE A 991 5.93 6.08 13.78
CA ILE A 991 6.48 7.42 13.97
C ILE A 991 6.04 8.00 15.32
N LEU A 992 4.77 7.85 15.71
CA LEU A 992 4.29 8.26 17.03
C LEU A 992 4.95 7.48 18.17
N MET A 993 5.23 6.19 17.98
CA MET A 993 5.99 5.41 18.97
C MET A 993 7.40 5.96 19.16
N LEU A 994 8.13 6.26 18.07
CA LEU A 994 9.45 6.88 18.13
C LEU A 994 9.42 8.25 18.82
N MET A 995 8.38 9.06 18.58
CA MET A 995 8.20 10.36 19.25
C MET A 995 8.18 10.26 20.78
N HIS A 996 7.64 9.16 21.31
CA HIS A 996 7.54 8.91 22.75
C HIS A 996 8.61 7.97 23.29
N GLY A 997 9.56 7.54 22.45
CA GLY A 997 10.59 6.56 22.84
C GLY A 997 10.04 5.19 23.20
N ILE A 998 8.91 4.81 22.59
CA ILE A 998 8.30 3.49 22.71
C ILE A 998 8.88 2.60 21.62
N ASP A 999 9.38 1.41 22.01
CA ASP A 999 9.94 0.39 21.11
C ASP A 999 8.83 -0.46 20.43
#